data_AF-A0A397U2S7-F1
#
_entry.id   AF-A0A397U2S7-F1
#
_cell.length_a   1.000
_cell.length_b   1.000
_cell.length_c   1.000
_cell.angle_alpha   90.00
_cell.angle_beta   90.00
_cell.angle_gamma   90.00
#
_symmetry.space_group_name_H-M   'P 1'
#
loop_
_entity.id
_entity.type
_entity.pdbx_description
1 polymer ?
#
loop_
_entity_poly.entity_id
_entity_poly.type
_entity_poly.pdbx_seq_one_letter_code
_entity_poly.pdbx_strand_id
1 'polypeptide(L)'
;MSTAGEKVPLPTVNEVKGWSKTEQLINFLRAQNLGLEDKHFNILREQEINGISFLRMNADKLMKYGLKGGPTETIAELIEKIKGERQDSELKSRLENAWVFNISYENGNSLRISEQDAYLAVGTRMLLQLFSGERTLDNLIGNYEPPSPWDVLALIAKYEDKKLEDATVILVVDGLHNIMSDINDGLNKNSSFYRTLTNIGDLSLSKTFVISCCTVTTAGPIENFIAESSRKRVFLPVPSLKPPTVTHGGIIKDVFDISDPIIRLLVSDCGGHGRALEVLQDSLSHDNIHNFNISDLMGSLRNTLENLYKKAFSYTSDEAKQIVRAVLTHKLLDLYQPIIKPTLTPDKVTRTGMFRFEKVGNSNYGFLTMPYIWLWIMVGQLADRDDPQLQHWRFDDYEEHLSKNDKSLATGYCSWQNFEFFNASFRCLKSRMLNEGEVISISEIYYGAKLNGDLRFKNHHLRLDTASQQVDTRSTRSNSGQWYVKCEHDTIDVRKCTHCIINGVFAPHGDVFLGLDTPGGVNEIHQYKLLNINSTFTQKNYNDEREKSASKDDYFIFITTKDNLNIEPPQNSGIVYKQNRDAYFGPFAGRAFIFAVEGPPNINTAGRAQLELVSQVGKIRAEQIITKRPFNNIQDAMIKTGMPKKILKRFKYE
;
A
#
# COMPACT_ATOMS: atom_id res chain seq x y z
N MET A 1 -44.75 -35.31 2.27
CA MET A 1 -45.03 -33.93 1.80
C MET A 1 -45.07 -33.02 3.01
N SER A 2 -44.08 -32.15 3.17
CA SER A 2 -44.03 -31.08 4.17
C SER A 2 -43.72 -29.80 3.40
N THR A 3 -44.67 -28.88 3.38
CA THR A 3 -44.59 -27.61 2.65
C THR A 3 -43.46 -26.75 3.19
N ALA A 4 -42.53 -26.36 2.32
CA ALA A 4 -41.55 -25.31 2.60
C ALA A 4 -42.31 -24.01 2.90
N GLY A 5 -42.06 -23.42 4.08
CA GLY A 5 -42.72 -22.19 4.52
C GLY A 5 -42.43 -21.03 3.56
N GLU A 6 -43.49 -20.40 3.06
CA GLU A 6 -43.42 -19.15 2.32
C GLU A 6 -42.74 -18.08 3.20
N LYS A 7 -41.64 -17.48 2.70
CA LYS A 7 -41.04 -16.30 3.33
C LYS A 7 -42.02 -15.14 3.17
N VAL A 8 -42.41 -14.51 4.29
CA VAL A 8 -43.21 -13.28 4.27
C VAL A 8 -42.43 -12.20 3.51
N PRO A 9 -43.01 -11.61 2.44
CA PRO A 9 -42.32 -10.61 1.62
C PRO A 9 -41.91 -9.40 2.45
N LEU A 10 -40.79 -8.78 2.08
CA LEU A 10 -40.31 -7.55 2.74
C LEU A 10 -41.22 -6.37 2.38
N PRO A 11 -41.61 -5.54 3.37
CA PRO A 11 -42.41 -4.35 3.14
C PRO A 11 -41.56 -3.24 2.53
N THR A 12 -42.23 -2.33 1.82
CA THR A 12 -41.65 -1.08 1.36
C THR A 12 -41.37 -0.12 2.52
N VAL A 13 -40.43 0.81 2.31
CA VAL A 13 -40.13 1.88 3.27
C VAL A 13 -41.38 2.69 3.67
N ASN A 14 -42.31 2.91 2.74
CA ASN A 14 -43.53 3.68 3.00
C ASN A 14 -44.52 2.91 3.87
N GLU A 15 -44.65 1.60 3.68
CA GLU A 15 -45.47 0.75 4.56
C GLU A 15 -44.91 0.75 5.99
N VAL A 16 -43.58 0.64 6.14
CA VAL A 16 -42.91 0.67 7.44
C VAL A 16 -43.10 2.02 8.12
N LYS A 17 -43.00 3.15 7.39
CA LYS A 17 -43.30 4.48 7.94
C LYS A 17 -44.75 4.60 8.46
N GLY A 18 -45.68 3.82 7.91
CA GLY A 18 -47.08 3.75 8.35
C GLY A 18 -47.30 3.04 9.69
N TRP A 19 -46.30 2.33 10.21
CA TRP A 19 -46.39 1.65 11.51
C TRP A 19 -46.19 2.63 12.66
N SER A 20 -47.29 3.25 13.07
CA SER A 20 -47.34 4.23 14.16
C SER A 20 -47.15 3.62 15.56
N LYS A 21 -47.43 2.32 15.73
CA LYS A 21 -47.27 1.60 17.01
C LYS A 21 -46.15 0.56 16.96
N THR A 22 -45.39 0.43 18.05
CA THR A 22 -44.30 -0.55 18.18
C THR A 22 -44.75 -2.00 17.94
N GLU A 23 -45.97 -2.38 18.33
CA GLU A 23 -46.48 -3.74 18.08
C GLU A 23 -46.61 -4.08 16.58
N GLN A 24 -46.90 -3.09 15.72
CA GLN A 24 -46.97 -3.33 14.27
C GLN A 24 -45.59 -3.74 13.73
N LEU A 25 -44.53 -3.08 14.21
CA LEU A 25 -43.15 -3.44 13.91
C LEU A 25 -42.78 -4.81 14.47
N ILE A 26 -43.10 -5.10 15.74
CA ILE A 26 -42.77 -6.38 16.39
C ILE A 26 -43.46 -7.54 15.67
N ASN A 27 -44.72 -7.38 15.28
CA ASN A 27 -45.45 -8.41 14.53
C ASN A 27 -44.77 -8.74 13.20
N PHE A 28 -44.29 -7.71 12.49
CA PHE A 28 -43.49 -7.91 11.29
C PHE A 28 -42.17 -8.65 11.59
N LEU A 29 -41.41 -8.22 12.61
CA LEU A 29 -40.12 -8.86 12.95
C LEU A 29 -40.29 -10.33 13.36
N ARG A 30 -41.37 -10.67 14.06
CA ARG A 30 -41.73 -12.06 14.38
C ARG A 30 -42.02 -12.87 13.13
N ALA A 31 -42.75 -12.30 12.17
CA ALA A 31 -43.10 -12.96 10.92
C ALA A 31 -41.88 -13.25 10.01
N GLN A 32 -40.78 -12.51 10.17
CA GLN A 32 -39.55 -12.70 9.39
C GLN A 32 -38.66 -13.86 9.88
N ASN A 33 -39.01 -14.53 10.98
CA ASN A 33 -38.29 -15.68 11.54
C ASN A 33 -36.78 -15.45 11.74
N LEU A 34 -36.41 -14.32 12.34
CA LEU A 34 -35.03 -13.83 12.48
C LEU A 34 -34.26 -14.42 13.67
N GLY A 35 -34.80 -15.45 14.35
CA GLY A 35 -34.20 -15.99 15.58
C GLY A 35 -34.21 -15.03 16.77
N LEU A 36 -35.11 -14.04 16.78
CA LEU A 36 -35.27 -13.08 17.87
C LEU A 36 -36.24 -13.62 18.94
N GLU A 37 -35.80 -13.65 20.18
CA GLU A 37 -36.62 -13.95 21.37
C GLU A 37 -37.38 -12.73 21.93
N ASP A 38 -38.37 -12.97 22.80
CA ASP A 38 -39.19 -11.92 23.44
C ASP A 38 -38.40 -10.86 24.21
N LYS A 39 -37.26 -11.25 24.81
CA LYS A 39 -36.37 -10.30 25.48
C LYS A 39 -35.86 -9.18 24.54
N HIS A 40 -35.68 -9.48 23.25
CA HIS A 40 -35.25 -8.49 22.26
C HIS A 40 -36.42 -7.56 21.87
N PHE A 41 -37.63 -8.11 21.76
CA PHE A 41 -38.82 -7.30 21.46
C PHE A 41 -39.20 -6.37 22.62
N ASN A 42 -38.97 -6.77 23.87
CA ASN A 42 -39.18 -5.92 25.03
C ASN A 42 -38.30 -4.67 25.00
N ILE A 43 -37.05 -4.78 24.56
CA ILE A 43 -36.18 -3.62 24.38
C ILE A 43 -36.80 -2.62 23.38
N LEU A 44 -37.36 -3.11 22.27
CA LEU A 44 -38.03 -2.23 21.30
C LEU A 44 -39.29 -1.55 21.87
N ARG A 45 -40.03 -2.24 22.76
CA ARG A 45 -41.18 -1.67 23.50
C ARG A 45 -40.76 -0.60 24.48
N GLU A 46 -39.76 -0.89 25.29
CA GLU A 46 -39.23 0.03 26.31
C GLU A 46 -38.68 1.31 25.68
N GLN A 47 -38.12 1.23 24.48
CA GLN A 47 -37.63 2.38 23.71
C GLN A 47 -38.68 2.98 22.77
N GLU A 48 -39.94 2.52 22.82
CA GLU A 48 -41.06 3.01 22.01
C GLU A 48 -40.75 3.09 20.49
N ILE A 49 -40.05 2.09 19.96
CA ILE A 49 -39.59 2.09 18.57
C ILE A 49 -40.75 1.81 17.63
N ASN A 50 -41.24 2.85 16.95
CA ASN A 50 -42.19 2.73 15.85
C ASN A 50 -41.48 2.55 14.50
N GLY A 51 -42.21 2.39 13.40
CA GLY A 51 -41.61 2.12 12.09
C GLY A 51 -40.68 3.22 11.56
N ILE A 52 -40.97 4.50 11.86
CA ILE A 52 -40.08 5.62 11.48
C ILE A 52 -38.77 5.57 12.27
N SER A 53 -38.86 5.37 13.59
CA SER A 53 -37.69 5.25 14.46
C SER A 53 -36.84 4.02 14.09
N PHE A 54 -37.49 2.90 13.77
CA PHE A 54 -36.86 1.67 13.32
C PHE A 54 -36.00 1.87 12.07
N LEU A 55 -36.53 2.54 11.03
CA LEU A 55 -35.79 2.84 9.81
C LEU A 55 -34.57 3.77 10.04
N ARG A 56 -34.48 4.45 11.19
CA ARG A 56 -33.36 5.33 11.56
C ARG A 56 -32.36 4.66 12.52
N MET A 57 -32.56 3.38 12.84
CA MET A 57 -31.64 2.58 13.64
C MET A 57 -30.45 2.11 12.80
N ASN A 58 -29.36 1.82 13.50
CA ASN A 58 -28.13 1.20 13.02
C ASN A 58 -27.55 0.34 14.17
N ALA A 59 -26.49 -0.42 13.89
CA ALA A 59 -25.91 -1.35 14.88
C ALA A 59 -25.55 -0.65 16.21
N ASP A 60 -24.92 0.53 16.15
CA ASP A 60 -24.50 1.28 17.33
C ASP A 60 -25.66 1.70 18.23
N LYS A 61 -26.76 2.20 17.66
CA LYS A 61 -27.95 2.60 18.43
C LYS A 61 -28.63 1.40 19.08
N LEU A 62 -28.71 0.28 18.36
CA LEU A 62 -29.30 -0.96 18.87
C LEU A 62 -28.50 -1.52 20.04
N MET A 63 -27.16 -1.51 19.96
CA MET A 63 -26.30 -1.88 21.09
C MET A 63 -26.47 -0.94 22.28
N LYS A 64 -26.57 0.38 22.04
CA LYS A 64 -26.78 1.37 23.10
C LYS A 64 -28.10 1.13 23.86
N TYR A 65 -29.11 0.59 23.20
CA TYR A 65 -30.38 0.21 23.81
C TYR A 65 -30.37 -1.17 24.47
N GLY A 66 -29.24 -1.88 24.48
CA GLY A 66 -29.05 -3.13 25.22
C GLY A 66 -29.17 -4.41 24.39
N LEU A 67 -29.27 -4.32 23.05
CA LEU A 67 -29.20 -5.49 22.19
C LEU A 67 -27.75 -6.03 22.09
N LYS A 68 -27.60 -7.35 22.21
CA LYS A 68 -26.31 -8.03 22.03
C LYS A 68 -25.94 -8.12 20.55
N GLY A 69 -24.66 -8.31 20.25
CA GLY A 69 -24.11 -8.26 18.88
C GLY A 69 -24.90 -9.07 17.83
N GLY A 70 -25.24 -10.33 18.10
CA GLY A 70 -25.99 -11.17 17.15
C GLY A 70 -27.36 -10.59 16.74
N PRO A 71 -28.28 -10.36 17.69
CA PRO A 71 -29.56 -9.67 17.42
C PRO A 71 -29.40 -8.29 16.79
N THR A 72 -28.39 -7.53 17.20
CA THR A 72 -28.08 -6.21 16.63
C THR A 72 -27.79 -6.29 15.14
N GLU A 73 -26.84 -7.14 14.73
CA GLU A 73 -26.47 -7.30 13.32
C GLU A 73 -27.66 -7.79 12.49
N THR A 74 -28.44 -8.74 13.03
CA THR A 74 -29.62 -9.29 12.35
C THR A 74 -30.67 -8.21 12.05
N ILE A 75 -30.96 -7.35 13.03
CA ILE A 75 -31.92 -6.25 12.86
C ILE A 75 -31.34 -5.17 11.93
N ALA A 76 -30.06 -4.84 12.06
CA ALA A 76 -29.40 -3.85 11.20
C ALA A 76 -29.39 -4.28 9.74
N GLU A 77 -29.03 -5.53 9.44
CA GLU A 77 -29.10 -6.10 8.09
C GLU A 77 -30.52 -6.08 7.53
N LEU A 78 -31.54 -6.39 8.34
CA LEU A 78 -32.92 -6.34 7.89
C LEU A 78 -33.34 -4.90 7.55
N ILE A 79 -32.95 -3.93 8.36
CA ILE A 79 -33.22 -2.51 8.10
C ILE A 79 -32.60 -2.09 6.77
N GLU A 80 -31.35 -2.50 6.50
CA GLU A 80 -30.69 -2.21 5.21
C GLU A 80 -31.38 -2.94 4.04
N LYS A 81 -31.83 -4.18 4.23
CA LYS A 81 -32.65 -4.89 3.22
C LYS A 81 -33.99 -4.19 2.95
N ILE A 82 -34.68 -3.68 3.97
CA ILE A 82 -35.96 -2.96 3.86
C ILE A 82 -35.78 -1.59 3.20
N LYS A 83 -34.69 -0.89 3.53
CA LYS A 83 -34.33 0.35 2.84
C LYS A 83 -33.98 0.09 1.37
N GLY A 84 -33.70 -1.17 1.03
CA GLY A 84 -32.85 -1.54 -0.09
C GLY A 84 -31.44 -0.96 0.11
N GLU A 85 -30.48 -1.39 -0.71
CA GLU A 85 -29.58 -0.36 -1.25
C GLU A 85 -30.49 0.80 -1.64
N ARG A 86 -30.21 2.03 -1.20
CA ARG A 86 -30.93 3.20 -1.70
C ARG A 86 -30.64 3.33 -3.20
N GLN A 87 -31.21 2.46 -4.02
CA GLN A 87 -31.55 2.74 -5.39
C GLN A 87 -32.71 3.69 -5.23
N ASP A 88 -32.35 4.96 -5.03
CA ASP A 88 -33.23 6.06 -5.34
C ASP A 88 -33.77 5.78 -6.75
N SER A 89 -35.01 5.28 -6.83
CA SER A 89 -35.61 4.79 -8.06
C SER A 89 -35.69 5.90 -9.11
N GLU A 90 -35.78 7.15 -8.64
CA GLU A 90 -35.68 8.33 -9.47
C GLU A 90 -34.25 8.49 -9.99
N LEU A 91 -33.22 8.48 -9.13
CA LEU A 91 -31.83 8.57 -9.58
C LEU A 91 -31.43 7.43 -10.54
N LYS A 92 -31.85 6.20 -10.24
CA LYS A 92 -31.62 5.04 -11.11
C LYS A 92 -32.26 5.26 -12.48
N SER A 93 -33.54 5.62 -12.50
CA SER A 93 -34.26 5.94 -13.75
C SER A 93 -33.58 7.09 -14.50
N ARG A 94 -33.06 8.10 -13.80
CA ARG A 94 -32.33 9.21 -14.43
C ARG A 94 -31.02 8.76 -15.08
N LEU A 95 -30.25 7.91 -14.41
CA LEU A 95 -28.98 7.39 -14.92
C LEU A 95 -29.19 6.41 -16.09
N GLU A 96 -30.22 5.55 -16.03
CA GLU A 96 -30.57 4.62 -17.11
C GLU A 96 -31.03 5.33 -18.38
N ASN A 97 -31.68 6.49 -18.24
CA ASN A 97 -32.16 7.31 -19.36
C ASN A 97 -31.24 8.51 -19.66
N ALA A 98 -29.98 8.46 -19.24
CA ALA A 98 -29.05 9.56 -19.43
C ALA A 98 -28.60 9.69 -20.90
N TRP A 99 -28.43 10.93 -21.37
CA TRP A 99 -27.69 11.21 -22.59
C TRP A 99 -26.20 11.10 -22.29
N VAL A 100 -25.58 10.02 -22.77
CA VAL A 100 -24.17 9.71 -22.49
C VAL A 100 -23.30 10.12 -23.67
N PHE A 101 -22.37 11.04 -23.42
CA PHE A 101 -21.32 11.41 -24.33
C PHE A 101 -19.99 10.87 -23.84
N ASN A 102 -19.29 10.14 -24.70
CA ASN A 102 -17.92 9.71 -24.49
C ASN A 102 -17.06 10.31 -25.60
N ILE A 103 -16.40 11.41 -25.26
CA ILE A 103 -15.49 12.09 -26.18
C ILE A 103 -14.05 11.93 -25.72
N SER A 104 -13.13 11.98 -26.68
CA SER A 104 -11.70 11.86 -26.42
C SER A 104 -10.91 12.89 -27.21
N TYR A 105 -9.83 13.40 -26.62
CA TYR A 105 -8.77 14.15 -27.32
C TYR A 105 -7.60 13.25 -27.76
N GLU A 106 -7.80 11.94 -27.73
CA GLU A 106 -6.80 10.94 -28.14
C GLU A 106 -7.27 10.13 -29.35
N ASN A 107 -6.45 9.17 -29.79
CA ASN A 107 -6.81 8.13 -30.75
C ASN A 107 -7.45 8.67 -32.04
N GLY A 108 -6.87 9.71 -32.62
CA GLY A 108 -7.34 10.35 -33.86
C GLY A 108 -8.29 11.53 -33.65
N ASN A 109 -8.79 11.76 -32.43
CA ASN A 109 -9.68 12.87 -32.07
C ASN A 109 -8.97 14.03 -31.35
N SER A 110 -7.64 14.12 -31.47
CA SER A 110 -6.84 15.21 -30.90
C SER A 110 -7.25 16.59 -31.42
N LEU A 111 -7.00 17.62 -30.61
CA LEU A 111 -7.33 19.00 -30.94
C LEU A 111 -6.64 19.41 -32.25
N ARG A 112 -7.42 19.91 -33.23
CA ARG A 112 -6.88 20.37 -34.51
C ARG A 112 -6.38 21.81 -34.39
N ILE A 113 -5.41 22.17 -35.22
CA ILE A 113 -4.85 23.55 -35.29
C ILE A 113 -5.95 24.60 -35.58
N SER A 114 -6.99 24.21 -36.32
CA SER A 114 -8.14 25.07 -36.62
C SER A 114 -9.10 25.26 -35.44
N GLU A 115 -9.06 24.39 -34.42
CA GLU A 115 -9.90 24.48 -33.23
C GLU A 115 -9.27 25.44 -32.21
N GLN A 116 -9.61 26.74 -32.32
CA GLN A 116 -9.05 27.80 -31.45
C GLN A 116 -9.58 27.75 -30.01
N ASP A 117 -10.80 27.25 -29.81
CA ASP A 117 -11.42 27.12 -28.49
C ASP A 117 -11.61 25.64 -28.15
N ALA A 118 -10.82 25.15 -27.20
CA ALA A 118 -10.87 23.75 -26.79
C ALA A 118 -12.18 23.38 -26.08
N TYR A 119 -12.92 24.33 -25.50
CA TYR A 119 -14.24 24.05 -24.93
C TYR A 119 -15.30 23.86 -26.02
N LEU A 120 -15.27 24.66 -27.10
CA LEU A 120 -16.15 24.41 -28.25
C LEU A 120 -15.79 23.09 -28.95
N ALA A 121 -14.51 22.72 -28.95
CA ALA A 121 -14.04 21.44 -29.45
C ALA A 121 -14.68 20.23 -28.73
N VAL A 122 -15.09 20.38 -27.45
CA VAL A 122 -15.91 19.39 -26.73
C VAL A 122 -17.27 19.23 -27.42
N GLY A 123 -17.96 20.34 -27.72
CA GLY A 123 -19.25 20.33 -28.38
C GLY A 123 -19.17 19.72 -29.79
N THR A 124 -18.13 20.04 -30.56
CA THR A 124 -17.89 19.41 -31.87
C THR A 124 -17.77 17.88 -31.77
N ARG A 125 -17.09 17.36 -30.73
CA ARG A 125 -16.96 15.91 -30.49
C ARG A 125 -18.26 15.28 -29.98
N MET A 126 -19.04 15.99 -29.18
CA MET A 126 -20.40 15.55 -28.82
C MET A 126 -21.27 15.42 -30.07
N LEU A 127 -21.22 16.40 -30.97
CA LEU A 127 -21.92 16.37 -32.25
C LEU A 127 -21.42 15.20 -33.13
N LEU A 128 -20.12 14.96 -33.18
CA LEU A 128 -19.52 13.80 -33.87
C LEU A 128 -20.13 12.47 -33.41
N GLN A 129 -20.31 12.30 -32.10
CA GLN A 129 -20.88 11.08 -31.55
C GLN A 129 -22.34 10.87 -32.02
N LEU A 130 -23.12 11.94 -32.16
CA LEU A 130 -24.51 11.85 -32.64
C LEU A 130 -24.59 11.37 -34.09
N PHE A 131 -23.58 11.66 -34.92
CA PHE A 131 -23.50 11.17 -36.30
C PHE A 131 -23.11 9.69 -36.41
N SER A 132 -22.93 8.95 -35.30
CA SER A 132 -22.78 7.49 -35.28
C SER A 132 -21.72 6.92 -36.25
N GLY A 133 -20.66 7.69 -36.52
CA GLY A 133 -19.57 7.29 -37.43
C GLY A 133 -19.81 7.59 -38.92
N GLU A 134 -20.94 8.18 -39.30
CA GLU A 134 -21.24 8.60 -40.69
C GLU A 134 -20.36 9.77 -41.16
N ARG A 135 -19.78 10.51 -40.20
CA ARG A 135 -18.91 11.66 -40.47
C ARG A 135 -17.59 11.52 -39.74
N THR A 136 -16.56 12.13 -40.31
CA THR A 136 -15.26 12.30 -39.65
C THR A 136 -15.23 13.61 -38.86
N LEU A 137 -14.34 13.70 -37.88
CA LEU A 137 -14.12 14.95 -37.14
C LEU A 137 -13.76 16.11 -38.09
N ASP A 138 -12.88 15.86 -39.06
CA ASP A 138 -12.44 16.89 -40.02
C ASP A 138 -13.60 17.33 -40.94
N ASN A 139 -14.54 16.44 -41.27
CA ASN A 139 -15.76 16.81 -41.99
C ASN A 139 -16.63 17.77 -41.18
N LEU A 140 -16.75 17.58 -39.87
CA LEU A 140 -17.53 18.48 -39.02
C LEU A 140 -16.86 19.83 -38.87
N ILE A 141 -15.56 19.84 -38.57
CA ILE A 141 -14.78 21.07 -38.42
C ILE A 141 -14.82 21.92 -39.69
N GLY A 142 -14.79 21.29 -40.87
CA GLY A 142 -14.80 22.01 -42.15
C GLY A 142 -16.16 22.55 -42.60
N ASN A 143 -17.27 21.99 -42.10
CA ASN A 143 -18.61 22.27 -42.63
C ASN A 143 -19.57 22.93 -41.62
N TYR A 144 -19.25 22.95 -40.33
CA TYR A 144 -20.13 23.46 -39.28
C TYR A 144 -19.40 24.51 -38.42
N GLU A 145 -20.16 25.49 -37.94
CA GLU A 145 -19.69 26.38 -36.87
C GLU A 145 -19.54 25.56 -35.58
N PRO A 146 -18.42 25.68 -34.83
CA PRO A 146 -18.16 24.83 -33.68
C PRO A 146 -19.18 25.11 -32.55
N PRO A 147 -20.05 24.14 -32.19
CA PRO A 147 -21.06 24.35 -31.17
C PRO A 147 -20.43 24.27 -29.77
N SER A 148 -21.00 24.98 -28.80
CA SER A 148 -20.71 24.66 -27.40
C SER A 148 -21.38 23.34 -27.01
N PRO A 149 -20.90 22.65 -25.96
CA PRO A 149 -21.60 21.49 -25.39
C PRO A 149 -23.08 21.78 -25.11
N TRP A 150 -23.42 23.00 -24.68
CA TRP A 150 -24.78 23.40 -24.39
C TRP A 150 -25.66 23.47 -25.66
N ASP A 151 -25.10 23.97 -26.78
CA ASP A 151 -25.82 24.04 -28.05
C ASP A 151 -26.19 22.63 -28.55
N VAL A 152 -25.29 21.66 -28.39
CA VAL A 152 -25.57 20.26 -28.72
C VAL A 152 -26.70 19.70 -27.86
N LEU A 153 -26.68 19.95 -26.54
CA LEU A 153 -27.74 19.50 -25.64
C LEU A 153 -29.09 20.16 -25.99
N ALA A 154 -29.10 21.44 -26.36
CA ALA A 154 -30.30 22.15 -26.79
C ALA A 154 -30.89 21.58 -28.10
N LEU A 155 -30.03 21.19 -29.05
CA LEU A 155 -30.45 20.52 -30.28
C LEU A 155 -31.13 19.18 -29.99
N ILE A 156 -30.57 18.38 -29.09
CA ILE A 156 -31.15 17.08 -28.70
C ILE A 156 -32.47 17.28 -27.97
N ALA A 157 -32.52 18.20 -27.00
CA ALA A 157 -33.74 18.50 -26.27
C ALA A 157 -34.90 18.89 -27.20
N LYS A 158 -34.60 19.65 -28.26
CA LYS A 158 -35.56 19.99 -29.31
C LYS A 158 -35.99 18.78 -30.14
N TYR A 159 -35.07 17.88 -30.46
CA TYR A 159 -35.37 16.66 -31.23
C TYR A 159 -36.22 15.67 -30.43
N GLU A 160 -35.91 15.49 -29.14
CA GLU A 160 -36.59 14.59 -28.20
C GLU A 160 -37.90 15.17 -27.63
N ASP A 161 -38.29 16.38 -28.05
CA ASP A 161 -39.43 17.15 -27.51
C ASP A 161 -39.44 17.19 -25.97
N LYS A 162 -38.26 17.42 -25.37
CA LYS A 162 -38.03 17.37 -23.93
C LYS A 162 -37.41 18.66 -23.42
N LYS A 163 -37.79 19.09 -22.21
CA LYS A 163 -37.10 20.20 -21.54
C LYS A 163 -35.72 19.76 -21.07
N LEU A 164 -34.72 20.61 -21.29
CA LEU A 164 -33.35 20.39 -20.79
C LEU A 164 -33.30 20.18 -19.27
N GLU A 165 -34.15 20.85 -18.50
CA GLU A 165 -34.22 20.72 -17.03
C GLU A 165 -34.59 19.29 -16.58
N ASP A 166 -35.33 18.55 -17.42
CA ASP A 166 -35.76 17.17 -17.16
C ASP A 166 -34.74 16.13 -17.69
N ALA A 167 -33.72 16.59 -18.42
CA ALA A 167 -32.68 15.72 -18.95
C ALA A 167 -31.65 15.33 -17.88
N THR A 168 -31.03 14.18 -18.10
CA THR A 168 -29.85 13.74 -17.36
C THR A 168 -28.75 13.53 -18.38
N VAL A 169 -27.59 14.13 -18.15
CA VAL A 169 -26.46 14.10 -19.09
C VAL A 169 -25.25 13.55 -18.38
N ILE A 170 -24.56 12.62 -19.01
CA ILE A 170 -23.24 12.15 -18.58
C ILE A 170 -22.26 12.54 -19.68
N LEU A 171 -21.37 13.48 -19.38
CA LEU A 171 -20.33 13.93 -20.30
C LEU A 171 -18.98 13.39 -19.83
N VAL A 172 -18.46 12.39 -20.53
CA VAL A 172 -17.12 11.86 -20.33
C VAL A 172 -16.17 12.53 -21.31
N VAL A 173 -15.16 13.23 -20.78
CA VAL A 173 -14.10 13.88 -21.55
C VAL A 173 -12.76 13.26 -21.20
N ASP A 174 -12.27 12.45 -22.14
CA ASP A 174 -11.04 11.70 -22.00
C ASP A 174 -9.84 12.45 -22.62
N GLY A 175 -8.68 12.38 -21.97
CA GLY A 175 -7.41 12.87 -22.51
C GLY A 175 -7.25 14.39 -22.48
N LEU A 176 -7.85 15.11 -21.53
CA LEU A 176 -7.79 16.58 -21.45
C LEU A 176 -6.37 17.16 -21.37
N HIS A 177 -5.40 16.37 -20.91
CA HIS A 177 -3.99 16.78 -20.88
C HIS A 177 -3.43 17.11 -22.28
N ASN A 178 -4.04 16.61 -23.35
CA ASN A 178 -3.68 16.94 -24.74
C ASN A 178 -4.07 18.38 -25.15
N ILE A 179 -4.78 19.12 -24.31
CA ILE A 179 -5.07 20.55 -24.50
C ILE A 179 -3.92 21.41 -23.94
N MET A 180 -3.06 20.84 -23.09
CA MET A 180 -1.96 21.57 -22.48
C MET A 180 -0.85 21.81 -23.51
N SER A 181 -0.52 23.07 -23.71
CA SER A 181 0.62 23.54 -24.50
C SER A 181 1.90 23.57 -23.67
N ASP A 182 1.76 23.79 -22.35
CA ASP A 182 2.84 23.85 -21.37
C ASP A 182 2.53 22.96 -20.15
N ILE A 183 3.57 22.37 -19.55
CA ILE A 183 3.45 21.53 -18.36
C ILE A 183 2.90 22.27 -17.12
N ASN A 184 2.86 23.61 -17.16
CA ASN A 184 2.31 24.48 -16.13
C ASN A 184 0.95 25.06 -16.52
N ASP A 185 0.33 24.62 -17.61
CA ASP A 185 -1.00 25.10 -18.00
C ASP A 185 -2.08 24.82 -16.96
N GLY A 186 -1.90 23.78 -16.15
CA GLY A 186 -2.74 23.50 -14.98
C GLY A 186 -2.61 24.54 -13.86
N LEU A 187 -1.56 25.37 -13.87
CA LEU A 187 -1.31 26.47 -12.94
C LEU A 187 -1.64 27.83 -13.55
N ASN A 188 -1.67 27.91 -14.88
CA ASN A 188 -1.94 29.13 -15.61
C ASN A 188 -3.45 29.27 -15.88
N LYS A 189 -4.10 30.16 -15.15
CA LYS A 189 -5.55 30.45 -15.26
C LYS A 189 -5.98 30.89 -16.66
N ASN A 190 -5.04 31.42 -17.46
CA ASN A 190 -5.31 31.86 -18.83
C ASN A 190 -5.10 30.75 -19.87
N SER A 191 -4.64 29.56 -19.47
CA SER A 191 -4.41 28.46 -20.40
C SER A 191 -5.73 27.92 -20.96
N SER A 192 -5.66 27.37 -22.17
CA SER A 192 -6.80 26.70 -22.81
C SER A 192 -7.30 25.53 -21.96
N PHE A 193 -6.37 24.77 -21.38
CA PHE A 193 -6.68 23.66 -20.47
C PHE A 193 -7.48 24.12 -19.25
N TYR A 194 -7.02 25.14 -18.52
CA TYR A 194 -7.64 25.60 -17.28
C TYR A 194 -9.05 26.15 -17.54
N ARG A 195 -9.19 26.95 -18.60
CA ARG A 195 -10.48 27.50 -19.04
C ARG A 195 -11.44 26.39 -19.45
N THR A 196 -10.98 25.40 -20.20
CA THR A 196 -11.81 24.28 -20.65
C THR A 196 -12.32 23.44 -19.47
N LEU A 197 -11.44 23.09 -18.53
CA LEU A 197 -11.83 22.34 -17.32
C LEU A 197 -12.84 23.13 -16.47
N THR A 198 -12.65 24.44 -16.33
CA THR A 198 -13.57 25.32 -15.61
C THR A 198 -14.95 25.35 -16.29
N ASN A 199 -14.98 25.57 -17.61
CA ASN A 199 -16.22 25.62 -18.38
C ASN A 199 -16.98 24.28 -18.37
N ILE A 200 -16.27 23.14 -18.45
CA ILE A 200 -16.89 21.81 -18.28
C ILE A 200 -17.50 21.66 -16.88
N GLY A 201 -16.82 22.18 -15.86
CA GLY A 201 -17.39 22.25 -14.52
C GLY A 201 -18.69 23.05 -14.51
N ASP A 202 -18.69 24.24 -15.10
CA ASP A 202 -19.83 25.17 -15.08
C ASP A 202 -21.08 24.65 -15.81
N LEU A 203 -20.94 23.69 -16.74
CA LEU A 203 -22.08 22.96 -17.30
C LEU A 203 -22.97 22.33 -16.22
N SER A 204 -22.37 21.83 -15.13
CA SER A 204 -23.09 21.25 -14.00
C SER A 204 -23.78 22.28 -13.09
N LEU A 205 -23.64 23.58 -13.34
CA LEU A 205 -24.38 24.64 -12.64
C LEU A 205 -25.68 25.02 -13.35
N SER A 206 -25.91 24.49 -14.55
CA SER A 206 -27.17 24.67 -15.24
C SER A 206 -28.31 23.98 -14.50
N LYS A 207 -29.55 24.31 -14.86
CA LYS A 207 -30.74 23.64 -14.31
C LYS A 207 -30.87 22.16 -14.73
N THR A 208 -30.06 21.72 -15.69
CA THR A 208 -29.99 20.32 -16.13
C THR A 208 -29.08 19.53 -15.21
N PHE A 209 -29.44 18.28 -14.93
CA PHE A 209 -28.57 17.40 -14.14
C PHE A 209 -27.47 16.82 -15.02
N VAL A 210 -26.27 17.40 -14.92
CA VAL A 210 -25.09 17.03 -15.71
C VAL A 210 -24.01 16.45 -14.81
N ILE A 211 -23.58 15.23 -15.13
CA ILE A 211 -22.41 14.58 -14.54
C ILE A 211 -21.27 14.68 -15.54
N SER A 212 -20.28 15.53 -15.24
CA SER A 212 -19.06 15.66 -16.05
C SER A 212 -17.95 14.79 -15.45
N CYS A 213 -17.44 13.87 -16.25
CA CYS A 213 -16.33 12.98 -15.92
C CYS A 213 -15.13 13.34 -16.79
N CYS A 214 -14.05 13.84 -16.20
CA CYS A 214 -12.86 14.26 -16.93
C CYS A 214 -11.68 13.36 -16.58
N THR A 215 -10.89 12.95 -17.58
CA THR A 215 -9.59 12.29 -17.36
C THR A 215 -8.46 13.24 -17.73
N VAL A 216 -7.46 13.35 -16.86
CA VAL A 216 -6.27 14.18 -17.07
C VAL A 216 -5.09 13.42 -16.48
N THR A 217 -4.00 13.32 -17.23
CA THR A 217 -2.71 12.91 -16.68
C THR A 217 -2.00 14.15 -16.14
N THR A 218 -1.84 14.24 -14.83
CA THR A 218 -1.11 15.33 -14.17
C THR A 218 0.08 14.79 -13.39
N ALA A 219 1.15 15.58 -13.31
CA ALA A 219 2.36 15.23 -12.55
C ALA A 219 2.45 15.94 -11.19
N GLY A 220 1.48 16.77 -10.81
CA GLY A 220 1.53 17.60 -9.59
C GLY A 220 0.22 17.56 -8.78
N PRO A 221 0.17 18.24 -7.61
CA PRO A 221 -0.99 18.21 -6.72
C PRO A 221 -2.26 18.69 -7.43
N ILE A 222 -3.33 17.91 -7.31
CA ILE A 222 -4.60 18.14 -8.01
C ILE A 222 -5.21 19.51 -7.65
N GLU A 223 -4.99 20.03 -6.44
CA GLU A 223 -5.49 21.32 -5.98
C GLU A 223 -5.15 22.46 -6.90
N ASN A 224 -3.96 22.41 -7.47
CA ASN A 224 -3.47 23.48 -8.31
C ASN A 224 -4.29 23.57 -9.61
N PHE A 225 -4.65 22.42 -10.16
CA PHE A 225 -5.45 22.29 -11.38
C PHE A 225 -6.92 22.70 -11.19
N ILE A 226 -7.42 22.67 -9.95
CA ILE A 226 -8.81 23.01 -9.61
C ILE A 226 -8.92 24.18 -8.63
N ALA A 227 -7.89 25.03 -8.52
CA ALA A 227 -7.75 26.03 -7.47
C ALA A 227 -8.96 26.97 -7.34
N GLU A 228 -9.53 27.44 -8.45
CA GLU A 228 -10.68 28.35 -8.48
C GLU A 228 -12.02 27.68 -8.18
N SER A 229 -12.07 26.34 -8.14
CA SER A 229 -13.32 25.63 -7.87
C SER A 229 -13.65 25.69 -6.38
N SER A 230 -14.69 26.45 -6.01
CA SER A 230 -15.24 26.47 -4.64
C SER A 230 -16.08 25.23 -4.29
N ARG A 231 -16.17 24.26 -5.20
CA ARG A 231 -17.04 23.08 -5.07
C ARG A 231 -16.57 22.18 -3.94
N LYS A 232 -17.53 21.45 -3.35
CA LYS A 232 -17.23 20.37 -2.42
C LYS A 232 -16.39 19.31 -3.13
N ARG A 233 -15.20 19.02 -2.60
CA ARG A 233 -14.27 18.04 -3.15
C ARG A 233 -14.36 16.76 -2.34
N VAL A 234 -14.44 15.63 -3.04
CA VAL A 234 -14.31 14.31 -2.44
C VAL A 234 -13.21 13.60 -3.20
N PHE A 235 -12.07 13.41 -2.53
CA PHE A 235 -10.95 12.65 -3.08
C PHE A 235 -11.20 11.17 -2.84
N LEU A 236 -11.18 10.39 -3.91
CA LEU A 236 -11.28 8.94 -3.83
C LEU A 236 -9.88 8.39 -3.49
N PRO A 237 -9.78 7.45 -2.53
CA PRO A 237 -8.49 6.85 -2.18
C PRO A 237 -7.94 6.05 -3.37
N VAL A 238 -6.63 6.07 -3.55
CA VAL A 238 -5.96 5.25 -4.57
C VAL A 238 -5.99 3.79 -4.12
N PRO A 239 -6.73 2.90 -4.80
CA PRO A 239 -6.82 1.51 -4.39
C PRO A 239 -5.48 0.78 -4.57
N SER A 240 -5.26 -0.25 -3.77
CA SER A 240 -4.20 -1.23 -4.03
C SER A 240 -4.73 -2.28 -4.98
N LEU A 241 -4.15 -2.36 -6.17
CA LEU A 241 -4.55 -3.28 -7.22
C LEU A 241 -3.90 -4.66 -7.02
N LYS A 242 -4.64 -5.70 -7.35
CA LYS A 242 -4.05 -7.03 -7.60
C LYS A 242 -3.28 -7.00 -8.92
N PRO A 243 -2.31 -7.91 -9.12
CA PRO A 243 -1.65 -8.06 -10.42
C PRO A 243 -2.70 -8.18 -11.55
N PRO A 244 -2.60 -7.37 -12.62
CA PRO A 244 -3.62 -7.32 -13.66
C PRO A 244 -3.59 -8.55 -14.58
N THR A 245 -4.73 -8.79 -15.22
CA THR A 245 -4.90 -9.76 -16.30
C THR A 245 -5.29 -9.05 -17.58
N VAL A 246 -4.79 -9.50 -18.72
CA VAL A 246 -5.13 -8.99 -20.05
C VAL A 246 -5.93 -10.02 -20.83
N THR A 247 -6.93 -9.57 -21.60
CA THR A 247 -7.70 -10.43 -22.49
C THR A 247 -7.24 -10.22 -23.92
N HIS A 248 -6.72 -11.26 -24.56
CA HIS A 248 -6.33 -11.22 -25.97
C HIS A 248 -7.05 -12.34 -26.73
N GLY A 249 -7.89 -11.98 -27.70
CA GLY A 249 -8.69 -12.96 -28.47
C GLY A 249 -9.65 -13.80 -27.62
N GLY A 250 -10.15 -13.26 -26.50
CA GLY A 250 -11.04 -13.98 -25.58
C GLY A 250 -10.32 -14.86 -24.53
N ILE A 251 -8.98 -14.92 -24.58
CA ILE A 251 -8.18 -15.65 -23.58
C ILE A 251 -7.65 -14.66 -22.55
N ILE A 252 -7.94 -14.94 -21.27
CA ILE A 252 -7.41 -14.19 -20.13
C ILE A 252 -6.00 -14.70 -19.82
N LYS A 253 -5.03 -13.80 -19.77
CA LYS A 253 -3.64 -14.09 -19.43
C LYS A 253 -3.16 -13.16 -18.32
N ASP A 254 -2.41 -13.71 -17.37
CA ASP A 254 -1.73 -12.90 -16.35
C ASP A 254 -0.67 -12.00 -17.01
N VAL A 255 -0.63 -10.72 -16.61
CA VAL A 255 0.41 -9.79 -17.10
C VAL A 255 1.78 -10.16 -16.52
N PHE A 256 1.81 -10.62 -15.26
CA PHE A 256 3.02 -10.97 -14.54
C PHE A 256 3.01 -12.46 -14.18
N ASP A 257 4.10 -13.17 -14.49
CA ASP A 257 4.31 -14.54 -14.02
C ASP A 257 4.70 -14.56 -12.54
N ILE A 258 3.71 -14.54 -11.66
CA ILE A 258 3.88 -14.56 -10.21
C ILE A 258 4.46 -15.89 -9.66
N SER A 259 4.61 -16.90 -10.51
CA SER A 259 5.30 -18.13 -10.14
C SER A 259 6.82 -17.90 -10.02
N ASP A 260 7.37 -16.95 -10.77
CA ASP A 260 8.76 -16.51 -10.62
C ASP A 260 8.90 -15.66 -9.34
N PRO A 261 9.74 -16.08 -8.38
CA PRO A 261 9.97 -15.32 -7.15
C PRO A 261 10.50 -13.89 -7.36
N ILE A 262 11.25 -13.64 -8.43
CA ILE A 262 11.77 -12.31 -8.76
C ILE A 262 10.62 -11.44 -9.27
N ILE A 263 9.81 -11.92 -10.21
CA ILE A 263 8.67 -11.14 -10.71
C ILE A 263 7.71 -10.84 -9.56
N ARG A 264 7.47 -11.83 -8.68
CA ARG A 264 6.67 -11.63 -7.47
C ARG A 264 7.28 -10.57 -6.53
N LEU A 265 8.60 -10.50 -6.40
CA LEU A 265 9.29 -9.44 -5.65
C LEU A 265 9.03 -8.06 -6.26
N LEU A 266 9.29 -7.91 -7.56
CA LEU A 266 9.18 -6.65 -8.28
C LEU A 266 7.73 -6.13 -8.24
N VAL A 267 6.75 -7.00 -8.47
CA VAL A 267 5.33 -6.67 -8.35
C VAL A 267 4.96 -6.27 -6.91
N SER A 268 5.54 -6.94 -5.91
CA SER A 268 5.36 -6.57 -4.51
C SER A 268 5.96 -5.20 -4.18
N ASP A 269 7.09 -4.84 -4.80
CA ASP A 269 7.73 -3.54 -4.60
C ASP A 269 6.90 -2.38 -5.18
N CYS A 270 6.12 -2.66 -6.24
CA CYS A 270 5.12 -1.73 -6.78
C CYS A 270 3.87 -1.62 -5.89
N GLY A 271 3.69 -2.50 -4.89
CA GLY A 271 2.66 -2.39 -3.86
C GLY A 271 1.24 -2.21 -4.39
N GLY A 272 0.90 -2.81 -5.53
CA GLY A 272 -0.41 -2.69 -6.17
C GLY A 272 -0.70 -1.30 -6.75
N HIS A 273 0.31 -0.44 -6.95
CA HIS A 273 0.12 0.89 -7.50
C HIS A 273 0.11 0.85 -9.03
N GLY A 274 -1.02 1.19 -9.65
CA GLY A 274 -1.24 1.04 -11.10
C GLY A 274 -0.11 1.60 -11.96
N ARG A 275 0.29 2.87 -11.73
CA ARG A 275 1.39 3.50 -12.48
C ARG A 275 2.74 2.83 -12.30
N ALA A 276 3.02 2.28 -11.11
CA ALA A 276 4.28 1.59 -10.87
C ALA A 276 4.28 0.22 -11.58
N LEU A 277 3.14 -0.47 -11.59
CA LEU A 277 2.96 -1.73 -12.30
C LEU A 277 3.01 -1.55 -13.82
N GLU A 278 2.45 -0.47 -14.36
CA GLU A 278 2.54 -0.13 -15.80
C GLU A 278 4.00 0.02 -16.24
N VAL A 279 4.79 0.86 -15.57
CA VAL A 279 6.20 1.05 -15.94
C VAL A 279 7.01 -0.23 -15.73
N LEU A 280 6.68 -1.03 -14.71
CA LEU A 280 7.32 -2.35 -14.52
C LEU A 280 6.99 -3.28 -15.71
N GLN A 281 5.74 -3.35 -16.14
CA GLN A 281 5.33 -4.16 -17.28
C GLN A 281 6.06 -3.73 -18.55
N ASP A 282 6.11 -2.43 -18.81
CA ASP A 282 6.82 -1.88 -19.98
C ASP A 282 8.29 -2.29 -19.93
N SER A 283 8.93 -2.12 -18.76
CA SER A 283 10.34 -2.50 -18.57
C SER A 283 10.59 -3.99 -18.80
N LEU A 284 9.66 -4.86 -18.36
CA LEU A 284 9.74 -6.31 -18.58
C LEU A 284 9.39 -6.74 -20.01
N SER A 285 8.67 -5.91 -20.79
CA SER A 285 8.25 -6.24 -22.16
C SER A 285 9.31 -5.87 -23.20
N HIS A 286 10.15 -4.89 -22.93
CA HIS A 286 11.23 -4.46 -23.83
C HIS A 286 12.44 -5.40 -23.77
N ASP A 287 12.64 -6.08 -22.64
CA ASP A 287 13.79 -6.95 -22.40
C ASP A 287 13.37 -8.43 -22.28
N ASN A 288 14.19 -9.35 -22.80
CA ASN A 288 14.00 -10.78 -22.51
C ASN A 288 14.18 -11.01 -21.00
N ILE A 289 13.08 -11.35 -20.31
CA ILE A 289 12.96 -11.51 -18.84
C ILE A 289 14.07 -12.37 -18.20
N HIS A 290 14.70 -13.25 -18.97
CA HIS A 290 15.73 -14.17 -18.46
C HIS A 290 17.18 -13.62 -18.45
N ASN A 291 17.44 -12.42 -18.98
CA ASN A 291 18.80 -11.91 -19.24
C ASN A 291 19.17 -10.55 -18.60
N PHE A 292 18.32 -9.96 -17.78
CA PHE A 292 18.60 -8.65 -17.16
C PHE A 292 19.23 -8.77 -15.76
N ASN A 293 19.99 -7.74 -15.38
CA ASN A 293 20.45 -7.52 -14.01
C ASN A 293 19.33 -6.81 -13.23
N ILE A 294 18.96 -7.34 -12.06
CA ILE A 294 17.78 -6.82 -11.35
C ILE A 294 18.04 -5.41 -10.80
N SER A 295 19.28 -5.07 -10.45
CA SER A 295 19.66 -3.72 -10.01
C SER A 295 19.50 -2.73 -11.16
N ASP A 296 20.00 -3.07 -12.34
CA ASP A 296 19.85 -2.23 -13.52
C ASP A 296 18.36 -2.03 -13.87
N LEU A 297 17.55 -3.10 -13.83
CA LEU A 297 16.11 -3.01 -14.07
C LEU A 297 15.44 -2.10 -13.05
N MET A 298 15.73 -2.28 -11.76
CA MET A 298 15.10 -1.53 -10.68
C MET A 298 15.58 -0.08 -10.63
N GLY A 299 16.84 0.17 -10.94
CA GLY A 299 17.39 1.50 -11.14
C GLY A 299 16.75 2.21 -12.34
N SER A 300 16.57 1.51 -13.46
CA SER A 300 15.85 2.02 -14.63
C SER A 300 14.39 2.34 -14.32
N LEU A 301 13.69 1.41 -13.66
CA LEU A 301 12.31 1.59 -13.20
C LEU A 301 12.20 2.82 -12.30
N ARG A 302 13.06 2.92 -11.27
CA ARG A 302 13.11 4.06 -10.38
C ARG A 302 13.34 5.36 -11.15
N ASN A 303 14.36 5.42 -12.00
CA ASN A 303 14.71 6.63 -12.76
C ASN A 303 13.54 7.06 -13.67
N THR A 304 12.87 6.10 -14.31
CA THR A 304 11.71 6.36 -15.17
C THR A 304 10.57 6.96 -14.35
N LEU A 305 10.23 6.33 -13.23
CA LEU A 305 9.16 6.82 -12.34
C LEU A 305 9.51 8.17 -11.69
N GLU A 306 10.76 8.36 -11.26
CA GLU A 306 11.25 9.63 -10.68
C GLU A 306 11.15 10.77 -11.70
N ASN A 307 11.50 10.52 -12.97
CA ASN A 307 11.38 11.52 -14.04
C ASN A 307 9.92 11.83 -14.37
N LEU A 308 9.06 10.81 -14.49
CA LEU A 308 7.64 10.99 -14.81
C LEU A 308 6.89 11.75 -13.71
N TYR A 309 7.23 11.49 -12.43
CA TYR A 309 6.47 11.98 -11.28
C TYR A 309 7.25 12.96 -10.39
N LYS A 310 8.35 13.54 -10.87
CA LYS A 310 9.21 14.48 -10.11
C LYS A 310 8.43 15.56 -9.35
N LYS A 311 7.41 16.13 -9.99
CA LYS A 311 6.54 17.18 -9.40
C LYS A 311 5.67 16.64 -8.24
N ALA A 312 5.26 15.38 -8.27
CA ALA A 312 4.47 14.74 -7.22
C ALA A 312 5.29 14.48 -5.94
N PHE A 313 6.61 14.40 -6.08
CA PHE A 313 7.55 14.23 -4.98
C PHE A 313 8.30 15.52 -4.63
N SER A 314 7.77 16.71 -4.94
CA SER A 314 8.45 17.98 -4.64
C SER A 314 8.31 18.37 -3.15
N TYR A 315 8.95 17.62 -2.26
CA TYR A 315 9.00 17.86 -0.82
C TYR A 315 10.37 18.41 -0.39
N THR A 316 10.39 19.19 0.69
CA THR A 316 11.64 19.50 1.38
C THR A 316 12.20 18.25 2.05
N SER A 317 13.51 18.23 2.35
CA SER A 317 14.12 17.08 3.06
C SER A 317 13.44 16.79 4.41
N ASP A 318 12.94 17.82 5.12
CA ASP A 318 12.27 17.63 6.41
C ASP A 318 10.88 17.01 6.23
N GLU A 319 10.08 17.54 5.29
CA GLU A 319 8.78 16.96 4.93
C GLU A 319 8.91 15.50 4.46
N ALA A 320 9.89 15.21 3.60
CA ALA A 320 10.17 13.87 3.14
C ALA A 320 10.51 12.93 4.30
N LYS A 321 11.38 13.37 5.23
CA LYS A 321 11.72 12.61 6.44
C LYS A 321 10.49 12.32 7.29
N GLN A 322 9.59 13.30 7.44
CA GLN A 322 8.35 13.12 8.22
C GLN A 322 7.38 12.13 7.57
N ILE A 323 7.19 12.21 6.25
CA ILE A 323 6.37 11.25 5.49
C ILE A 323 6.95 9.85 5.65
N VAL A 324 8.25 9.69 5.37
CA VAL A 324 8.95 8.39 5.46
C VAL A 324 8.85 7.84 6.88
N ARG A 325 9.10 8.66 7.90
CA ARG A 325 8.94 8.29 9.31
C ARG A 325 7.53 7.78 9.59
N ALA A 326 6.50 8.50 9.17
CA ALA A 326 5.10 8.11 9.38
C ALA A 326 4.79 6.74 8.76
N VAL A 327 5.30 6.47 7.55
CA VAL A 327 5.14 5.18 6.88
C VAL A 327 5.92 4.06 7.58
N LEU A 328 7.20 4.27 7.92
CA LEU A 328 8.05 3.21 8.50
C LEU A 328 7.71 2.87 9.95
N THR A 329 7.24 3.85 10.71
CA THR A 329 6.73 3.65 12.07
C THR A 329 5.24 3.31 12.07
N HIS A 330 4.60 3.32 10.90
CA HIS A 330 3.18 3.04 10.71
C HIS A 330 2.32 3.84 11.72
N LYS A 331 2.65 5.12 11.85
CA LYS A 331 2.09 6.02 12.86
C LYS A 331 0.61 6.27 12.61
N LEU A 332 -0.21 6.15 13.64
CA LEU A 332 -1.62 6.56 13.59
C LEU A 332 -1.71 8.09 13.47
N LEU A 333 -2.36 8.56 12.42
CA LEU A 333 -2.48 9.98 12.10
C LEU A 333 -3.94 10.34 11.90
N ASP A 334 -4.31 11.58 12.26
CA ASP A 334 -5.57 12.17 11.81
C ASP A 334 -5.37 12.76 10.40
N LEU A 335 -6.27 12.43 9.48
CA LEU A 335 -6.22 12.81 8.08
C LEU A 335 -6.06 14.33 7.85
N TYR A 336 -6.63 15.15 8.73
CA TYR A 336 -6.69 16.60 8.60
C TYR A 336 -5.77 17.35 9.58
N GLN A 337 -5.08 16.64 10.48
CA GLN A 337 -4.09 17.25 11.36
C GLN A 337 -2.69 17.22 10.75
N PRO A 338 -1.84 18.21 11.04
CA PRO A 338 -0.44 18.19 10.60
C PRO A 338 0.32 16.99 11.15
N ILE A 339 1.20 16.39 10.33
CA ILE A 339 2.10 15.31 10.77
C ILE A 339 3.08 15.87 11.82
N ILE A 340 3.65 17.06 11.57
CA ILE A 340 4.38 17.94 12.51
C ILE A 340 4.10 19.42 12.11
N LYS A 341 4.36 20.37 13.01
CA LYS A 341 4.15 21.82 12.77
C LYS A 341 5.24 22.44 11.86
N PRO A 342 4.89 23.28 10.86
CA PRO A 342 3.57 23.51 10.30
C PRO A 342 3.42 23.11 8.82
N THR A 343 2.23 22.54 8.53
CA THR A 343 1.41 22.63 7.30
C THR A 343 1.15 21.35 6.48
N LEU A 344 1.92 20.27 6.66
CA LEU A 344 1.71 19.03 5.90
C LEU A 344 0.77 18.06 6.63
N THR A 345 -0.41 17.81 6.06
CA THR A 345 -1.40 16.85 6.57
C THR A 345 -1.39 15.58 5.71
N PRO A 346 -1.81 14.41 6.23
CA PRO A 346 -1.91 13.19 5.42
C PRO A 346 -2.79 13.37 4.19
N ASP A 347 -3.89 14.11 4.31
CA ASP A 347 -4.77 14.48 3.20
C ASP A 347 -3.97 15.15 2.06
N LYS A 348 -3.21 16.21 2.37
CA LYS A 348 -2.31 16.91 1.42
C LYS A 348 -1.31 15.97 0.75
N VAL A 349 -0.74 15.03 1.50
CA VAL A 349 0.23 14.06 0.95
C VAL A 349 -0.47 13.14 -0.06
N THR A 350 -1.67 12.64 0.23
CA THR A 350 -2.39 11.71 -0.66
C THR A 350 -2.95 12.34 -1.93
N ARG A 351 -3.11 13.67 -1.98
CA ARG A 351 -3.65 14.40 -3.16
C ARG A 351 -2.73 14.39 -4.38
N THR A 352 -1.49 13.93 -4.25
CA THR A 352 -0.60 13.66 -5.38
C THR A 352 -0.95 12.35 -6.11
N GLY A 353 -1.75 11.48 -5.48
CA GLY A 353 -2.08 10.15 -5.99
C GLY A 353 -0.96 9.11 -5.84
N MET A 354 0.21 9.48 -5.29
CA MET A 354 1.34 8.56 -5.11
C MET A 354 1.32 7.84 -3.76
N PHE A 355 0.61 8.42 -2.78
CA PHE A 355 0.51 7.92 -1.42
C PHE A 355 -0.93 7.52 -1.10
N ARG A 356 -1.09 6.57 -0.19
CA ARG A 356 -2.41 6.10 0.27
C ARG A 356 -2.63 6.46 1.73
N PHE A 357 -3.88 6.61 2.11
CA PHE A 357 -4.28 6.74 3.50
C PHE A 357 -5.31 5.68 3.84
N GLU A 358 -4.92 4.73 4.68
CA GLU A 358 -5.72 3.60 5.11
C GLU A 358 -6.47 3.98 6.39
N LYS A 359 -7.75 4.31 6.26
CA LYS A 359 -8.59 4.72 7.40
C LYS A 359 -8.89 3.55 8.34
N VAL A 360 -8.89 3.83 9.63
CA VAL A 360 -9.35 2.90 10.67
C VAL A 360 -10.85 3.12 10.90
N GLY A 361 -11.63 2.13 10.48
CA GLY A 361 -13.09 2.19 10.55
C GLY A 361 -13.65 3.42 9.84
N ASN A 362 -14.66 4.06 10.43
CA ASN A 362 -15.29 5.27 9.90
C ASN A 362 -14.66 6.57 10.45
N SER A 363 -13.50 6.50 11.10
CA SER A 363 -12.85 7.66 11.71
C SER A 363 -12.01 8.47 10.69
N ASN A 364 -11.57 9.65 11.11
CA ASN A 364 -10.55 10.41 10.38
C ASN A 364 -9.14 9.90 10.66
N TYR A 365 -8.98 8.91 11.53
CA TYR A 365 -7.68 8.33 11.84
C TYR A 365 -7.33 7.23 10.86
N GLY A 366 -6.05 7.09 10.57
CA GLY A 366 -5.54 6.11 9.65
C GLY A 366 -4.03 6.15 9.53
N PHE A 367 -3.54 5.43 8.53
CA PHE A 367 -2.12 5.24 8.28
C PHE A 367 -1.76 5.71 6.90
N LEU A 368 -0.65 6.44 6.80
CA LEU A 368 -0.07 6.75 5.51
C LEU A 368 0.70 5.53 5.02
N THR A 369 0.44 5.08 3.80
CA THR A 369 1.13 3.93 3.19
C THR A 369 1.62 4.26 1.78
N MET A 370 2.70 3.60 1.35
CA MET A 370 3.22 3.70 -0.01
C MET A 370 3.94 2.40 -0.44
N PRO A 371 3.97 2.08 -1.74
CA PRO A 371 4.88 1.12 -2.33
C PRO A 371 6.35 1.32 -1.97
N TYR A 372 7.11 0.23 -2.00
CA TYR A 372 8.56 0.25 -1.81
C TYR A 372 9.28 1.18 -2.80
N ILE A 373 8.89 1.12 -4.07
CA ILE A 373 9.51 1.94 -5.12
C ILE A 373 9.35 3.44 -4.86
N TRP A 374 8.23 3.86 -4.27
CA TRP A 374 8.00 5.26 -3.87
C TRP A 374 8.78 5.64 -2.63
N LEU A 375 8.91 4.72 -1.67
CA LEU A 375 9.78 4.91 -0.53
C LEU A 375 11.23 5.14 -0.97
N TRP A 376 11.72 4.36 -1.94
CA TRP A 376 13.07 4.54 -2.49
C TRP A 376 13.27 5.93 -3.09
N ILE A 377 12.32 6.40 -3.89
CA ILE A 377 12.36 7.74 -4.49
C ILE A 377 12.35 8.83 -3.39
N MET A 378 11.53 8.67 -2.35
CA MET A 378 11.45 9.61 -1.22
C MET A 378 12.76 9.70 -0.43
N VAL A 379 13.43 8.58 -0.20
CA VAL A 379 14.71 8.55 0.53
C VAL A 379 15.81 9.30 -0.24
N GLY A 380 15.75 9.34 -1.57
CA GLY A 380 16.68 10.11 -2.41
C GLY A 380 16.65 11.64 -2.17
N GLN A 381 15.63 12.14 -1.46
CA GLN A 381 15.43 13.56 -1.17
C GLN A 381 15.95 14.00 0.20
N LEU A 382 16.39 13.04 1.03
CA LEU A 382 16.89 13.35 2.37
C LEU A 382 18.25 14.04 2.27
N ALA A 383 18.49 15.05 3.11
CA ALA A 383 19.77 15.76 3.20
C ALA A 383 20.93 14.80 3.54
N ASP A 384 20.63 13.79 4.37
CA ASP A 384 21.59 12.76 4.78
C ASP A 384 21.65 11.58 3.80
N ARG A 385 21.11 11.70 2.57
CA ARG A 385 21.10 10.58 1.60
C ARG A 385 22.48 10.03 1.28
N ASP A 386 23.52 10.83 1.47
CA ASP A 386 24.91 10.45 1.25
C ASP A 386 25.55 9.80 2.48
N ASP A 387 24.82 9.69 3.60
CA ASP A 387 25.22 8.82 4.71
C ASP A 387 25.35 7.41 4.14
N PRO A 388 26.55 6.79 4.22
CA PRO A 388 26.76 5.45 3.69
C PRO A 388 25.72 4.49 4.23
N GLN A 389 25.31 4.61 5.50
CA GLN A 389 24.27 3.75 6.02
C GLN A 389 22.95 3.99 5.27
N LEU A 390 22.52 5.24 5.01
CA LEU A 390 21.34 5.62 4.21
C LEU A 390 21.38 5.11 2.75
N GLN A 391 22.56 5.08 2.12
CA GLN A 391 22.78 4.50 0.80
C GLN A 391 22.75 2.96 0.81
N HIS A 392 23.20 2.33 1.90
CA HIS A 392 23.27 0.88 2.07
C HIS A 392 21.95 0.27 2.58
N TRP A 393 20.91 1.07 2.83
CA TRP A 393 19.56 0.55 3.04
C TRP A 393 19.01 0.06 1.72
N ARG A 394 19.35 -1.17 1.32
CA ARG A 394 18.64 -2.16 0.46
C ARG A 394 17.75 -1.71 -0.72
N PHE A 395 17.71 -0.44 -1.06
CA PHE A 395 16.89 0.09 -2.12
C PHE A 395 17.44 -0.31 -3.49
N ASP A 396 18.74 -0.58 -3.56
CA ASP A 396 19.47 -1.10 -4.72
C ASP A 396 20.17 -2.45 -4.45
N ASP A 397 19.65 -3.27 -3.52
CA ASP A 397 20.29 -4.51 -2.98
C ASP A 397 20.49 -5.67 -3.97
N TYR A 398 20.32 -5.43 -5.28
CA TYR A 398 20.49 -6.44 -6.31
C TYR A 398 21.94 -6.53 -6.81
N GLU A 399 22.66 -5.41 -6.78
CA GLU A 399 24.11 -5.32 -6.89
C GLU A 399 24.69 -5.06 -5.49
N GLU A 400 25.02 -6.11 -4.74
CA GLU A 400 25.85 -5.93 -3.53
C GLU A 400 27.28 -5.52 -3.94
N HIS A 401 27.45 -4.26 -4.36
CA HIS A 401 28.73 -3.63 -4.59
C HIS A 401 29.06 -2.73 -3.41
N LEU A 402 29.71 -3.32 -2.40
CA LEU A 402 30.84 -2.70 -1.69
C LEU A 402 31.73 -3.79 -1.03
N SER A 403 32.04 -4.85 -1.77
CA SER A 403 33.04 -5.85 -1.39
C SER A 403 34.50 -5.33 -1.44
N LYS A 404 34.75 -4.06 -1.10
CA LYS A 404 36.11 -3.54 -0.95
C LYS A 404 36.45 -3.06 0.45
N ASN A 405 35.47 -2.67 1.27
CA ASN A 405 35.78 -2.11 2.60
C ASN A 405 35.24 -2.92 3.77
N ASP A 406 34.36 -3.90 3.54
CA ASP A 406 33.79 -4.66 4.64
C ASP A 406 33.74 -6.17 4.35
N LYS A 407 34.42 -6.95 5.19
CA LYS A 407 34.49 -8.41 5.11
C LYS A 407 33.42 -9.10 5.98
N SER A 408 32.63 -8.32 6.73
CA SER A 408 31.59 -8.74 7.68
C SER A 408 30.26 -9.16 7.04
N LEU A 409 29.95 -8.62 5.86
CA LEU A 409 28.63 -8.79 5.27
C LEU A 409 28.36 -10.27 4.95
N ALA A 410 27.27 -10.77 5.54
CA ALA A 410 26.78 -12.11 5.33
C ALA A 410 26.57 -12.34 3.84
N THR A 411 27.50 -13.12 3.32
CA THR A 411 27.72 -13.39 1.93
C THR A 411 26.55 -14.11 1.23
N GLY A 412 25.69 -13.36 0.52
CA GLY A 412 24.90 -13.78 -0.66
C GLY A 412 23.46 -14.18 -0.46
N TYR A 413 22.62 -13.87 -1.47
CA TYR A 413 21.20 -14.19 -1.45
C TYR A 413 20.96 -15.66 -1.11
N CYS A 414 19.94 -15.82 -0.27
CA CYS A 414 19.35 -17.05 0.22
C CYS A 414 20.16 -17.84 1.25
N SER A 415 20.63 -17.14 2.30
CA SER A 415 20.92 -17.80 3.57
C SER A 415 20.16 -17.11 4.70
N TRP A 416 19.84 -17.88 5.75
CA TRP A 416 19.21 -17.41 7.00
C TRP A 416 19.84 -16.13 7.56
N GLN A 417 21.16 -15.99 7.44
CA GLN A 417 21.92 -14.83 7.89
C GLN A 417 21.47 -13.53 7.22
N ASN A 418 20.90 -13.59 6.01
CA ASN A 418 20.35 -12.40 5.34
C ASN A 418 19.04 -11.93 5.97
N PHE A 419 18.26 -12.85 6.54
CA PHE A 419 17.05 -12.51 7.28
C PHE A 419 17.39 -11.86 8.63
N GLU A 420 18.40 -12.39 9.33
CA GLU A 420 18.90 -11.77 10.57
C GLU A 420 19.46 -10.38 10.29
N PHE A 421 20.32 -10.26 9.28
CA PHE A 421 20.85 -8.99 8.80
C PHE A 421 19.71 -8.05 8.38
N PHE A 422 18.68 -8.55 7.68
CA PHE A 422 17.55 -7.73 7.25
C PHE A 422 16.79 -7.13 8.41
N ASN A 423 16.44 -7.93 9.41
CA ASN A 423 15.69 -7.44 10.56
C ASN A 423 16.55 -6.52 11.44
N ALA A 424 17.83 -6.84 11.62
CA ALA A 424 18.78 -6.00 12.37
C ALA A 424 18.96 -4.63 11.69
N SER A 425 19.15 -4.64 10.36
CA SER A 425 19.12 -3.43 9.55
C SER A 425 17.77 -2.74 9.77
N PHE A 426 16.64 -3.38 9.50
CA PHE A 426 15.33 -2.72 9.58
C PHE A 426 15.08 -1.99 10.92
N ARG A 427 15.55 -2.56 12.04
CA ARG A 427 15.54 -1.88 13.34
C ARG A 427 16.42 -0.62 13.39
N CYS A 428 17.61 -0.68 12.82
CA CYS A 428 18.48 0.49 12.63
C CYS A 428 17.81 1.55 11.72
N LEU A 429 17.05 1.15 10.69
CA LEU A 429 16.35 2.09 9.78
C LEU A 429 15.36 2.94 10.57
N LYS A 430 14.51 2.26 11.35
CA LYS A 430 13.50 2.91 12.16
C LYS A 430 14.14 3.90 13.13
N SER A 431 15.28 3.56 13.73
CA SER A 431 15.99 4.46 14.65
C SER A 431 16.46 5.78 13.99
N ARG A 432 16.86 5.74 12.72
CA ARG A 432 17.37 6.90 11.97
C ARG A 432 16.29 7.82 11.44
N MET A 433 15.10 7.28 11.19
CA MET A 433 13.93 8.10 10.82
C MET A 433 13.37 8.89 12.00
N LEU A 434 13.72 8.49 13.22
CA LEU A 434 13.41 9.20 14.45
C LEU A 434 14.49 10.26 14.75
N ASN A 435 14.15 11.26 15.56
CA ASN A 435 15.13 12.26 15.94
C ASN A 435 16.11 11.70 16.97
N GLU A 436 17.37 12.13 16.88
CA GLU A 436 18.38 11.80 17.87
C GLU A 436 17.95 12.38 19.24
N GLY A 437 17.92 11.53 20.26
CA GLY A 437 17.51 11.91 21.61
C GLY A 437 16.01 12.03 21.86
N GLU A 438 15.17 11.70 20.88
CA GLU A 438 13.72 11.66 21.06
C GLU A 438 13.29 10.53 22.00
N VAL A 439 12.42 10.80 22.96
CA VAL A 439 11.87 9.77 23.84
C VAL A 439 10.70 9.08 23.15
N ILE A 440 10.88 7.82 22.79
CA ILE A 440 9.91 6.98 22.09
C ILE A 440 9.56 5.74 22.91
N SER A 441 8.50 5.02 22.52
CA SER A 441 8.14 3.74 23.10
C SER A 441 8.42 2.54 22.18
N ILE A 442 8.43 1.33 22.77
CA ILE A 442 8.53 0.10 22.00
C ILE A 442 7.30 -0.09 21.09
N SER A 443 6.11 0.25 21.58
CA SER A 443 4.88 0.15 20.79
C SER A 443 4.88 1.03 19.55
N GLU A 444 5.57 2.18 19.58
CA GLU A 444 5.73 3.07 18.44
C GLU A 444 6.73 2.52 17.41
N ILE A 445 7.88 1.99 17.84
CA ILE A 445 8.91 1.48 16.90
C ILE A 445 8.58 0.08 16.37
N TYR A 446 7.87 -0.73 17.16
CA TYR A 446 7.37 -2.06 16.82
C TYR A 446 5.89 -2.09 16.46
N TYR A 447 5.32 -0.96 16.04
CA TYR A 447 3.93 -0.93 15.58
C TYR A 447 3.66 -2.06 14.57
N GLY A 448 2.49 -2.69 14.68
CA GLY A 448 2.09 -3.86 13.90
C GLY A 448 2.51 -5.19 14.51
N ALA A 449 3.53 -5.23 15.38
CA ALA A 449 3.83 -6.44 16.13
C ALA A 449 2.75 -6.73 17.19
N LYS A 450 2.60 -8.01 17.59
CA LYS A 450 1.78 -8.36 18.76
C LYS A 450 2.68 -8.21 19.98
N LEU A 451 2.39 -7.23 20.83
CA LEU A 451 3.25 -6.81 21.94
C LEU A 451 2.57 -7.01 23.30
N ASN A 452 3.38 -7.20 24.34
CA ASN A 452 2.98 -7.13 25.73
C ASN A 452 4.06 -6.38 26.54
N GLY A 453 3.69 -5.23 27.10
CA GLY A 453 4.61 -4.26 27.70
C GLY A 453 5.03 -3.17 26.72
N ASP A 454 5.38 -2.00 27.27
CA ASP A 454 5.76 -0.84 26.46
C ASP A 454 6.80 0.01 27.18
N LEU A 455 8.07 -0.24 26.88
CA LEU A 455 9.18 0.51 27.47
C LEU A 455 9.38 1.81 26.72
N ARG A 456 9.66 2.88 27.47
CA ARG A 456 10.07 4.18 26.90
C ARG A 456 11.57 4.32 27.01
N PHE A 457 12.20 4.77 25.94
CA PHE A 457 13.65 4.94 25.84
C PHE A 457 13.99 6.16 25.00
N LYS A 458 15.21 6.66 25.18
CA LYS A 458 15.76 7.72 24.33
C LYS A 458 16.34 7.11 23.05
N ASN A 459 15.85 7.56 21.89
CA ASN A 459 16.29 7.06 20.60
C ASN A 459 17.70 7.56 20.26
N HIS A 460 18.50 6.66 19.71
CA HIS A 460 19.81 6.94 19.13
C HIS A 460 19.85 6.37 17.71
N HIS A 461 20.56 7.05 16.81
CA HIS A 461 20.79 6.58 15.45
C HIS A 461 21.74 5.38 15.47
N LEU A 462 21.16 4.20 15.31
CA LEU A 462 21.88 2.95 15.45
C LEU A 462 22.77 2.65 14.23
N ARG A 463 23.91 2.02 14.51
CA ARG A 463 24.81 1.43 13.53
C ARG A 463 24.76 -0.10 13.64
N LEU A 464 24.88 -0.79 12.52
CA LEU A 464 24.91 -2.24 12.50
C LEU A 464 26.35 -2.73 12.64
N ASP A 465 26.58 -3.78 13.44
CA ASP A 465 27.86 -4.47 13.55
C ASP A 465 27.62 -5.96 13.92
N THR A 466 28.68 -6.77 13.84
CA THR A 466 28.61 -8.21 14.15
C THR A 466 29.60 -8.54 15.27
N ALA A 467 29.16 -9.30 16.27
CA ALA A 467 30.02 -9.75 17.35
C ALA A 467 31.06 -10.75 16.82
N SER A 468 32.32 -10.55 17.19
CA SER A 468 33.43 -11.47 16.84
C SER A 468 33.33 -12.82 17.54
N GLN A 469 32.50 -12.92 18.58
CA GLN A 469 32.33 -14.11 19.43
C GLN A 469 30.86 -14.23 19.85
N GLN A 470 30.47 -15.39 20.37
CA GLN A 470 29.14 -15.58 20.95
C GLN A 470 29.02 -14.79 22.25
N VAL A 471 27.95 -14.01 22.39
CA VAL A 471 27.71 -13.12 23.54
C VAL A 471 26.45 -13.57 24.27
N ASP A 472 26.51 -13.60 25.61
CA ASP A 472 25.32 -13.67 26.45
C ASP A 472 24.59 -12.32 26.40
N THR A 473 23.41 -12.32 25.79
CA THR A 473 22.67 -11.11 25.45
C THR A 473 21.86 -10.56 26.63
N ARG A 474 21.73 -11.31 27.72
CA ARG A 474 20.87 -10.95 28.85
C ARG A 474 21.44 -9.78 29.65
N SER A 475 20.58 -8.86 30.10
CA SER A 475 21.00 -7.86 31.07
C SER A 475 21.31 -8.50 32.43
N THR A 476 22.39 -8.03 33.04
CA THR A 476 22.89 -8.48 34.35
C THR A 476 23.40 -7.27 35.14
N ARG A 477 23.58 -7.43 36.46
CA ARG A 477 24.18 -6.36 37.29
C ARG A 477 25.59 -5.99 36.86
N SER A 478 26.36 -6.92 36.30
CA SER A 478 27.73 -6.67 35.85
C SER A 478 27.80 -5.89 34.55
N ASN A 479 26.78 -6.01 33.69
CA ASN A 479 26.76 -5.32 32.41
C ASN A 479 25.85 -4.08 32.39
N SER A 480 25.24 -3.67 33.51
CA SER A 480 24.28 -2.55 33.54
C SER A 480 24.94 -1.17 33.38
N GLY A 481 26.19 -1.00 33.85
CA GLY A 481 26.92 0.27 33.77
C GLY A 481 27.84 0.39 32.55
N GLN A 482 28.51 -0.70 32.18
CA GLN A 482 29.40 -0.79 31.00
C GLN A 482 29.28 -2.20 30.42
N TRP A 483 29.26 -2.30 29.08
CA TRP A 483 29.21 -3.61 28.43
C TRP A 483 30.00 -3.59 27.12
N TYR A 484 31.28 -3.93 27.22
CA TYR A 484 32.17 -3.99 26.07
C TYR A 484 32.02 -5.32 25.33
N VAL A 485 31.67 -5.24 24.04
CA VAL A 485 31.58 -6.36 23.12
C VAL A 485 32.58 -6.15 22.00
N LYS A 486 33.41 -7.17 21.73
CA LYS A 486 34.31 -7.16 20.59
C LYS A 486 33.51 -7.48 19.33
N CYS A 487 33.38 -6.50 18.44
CA CYS A 487 32.76 -6.67 17.13
C CYS A 487 33.84 -6.77 16.05
N GLU A 488 33.44 -7.04 14.82
CA GLU A 488 34.36 -7.20 13.69
C GLU A 488 35.12 -5.90 13.36
N HIS A 489 34.47 -4.74 13.56
CA HIS A 489 35.06 -3.44 13.26
C HIS A 489 35.73 -2.77 14.45
N ASP A 490 35.12 -2.86 15.63
CA ASP A 490 35.58 -2.16 16.83
C ASP A 490 35.12 -2.90 18.11
N THR A 491 35.62 -2.46 19.27
CA THR A 491 35.07 -2.85 20.58
C THR A 491 34.01 -1.85 21.01
N ILE A 492 32.76 -2.30 21.03
CA ILE A 492 31.58 -1.47 21.26
C ILE A 492 31.16 -1.55 22.72
N ASP A 493 30.95 -0.39 23.35
CA ASP A 493 30.21 -0.31 24.62
C ASP A 493 28.71 -0.22 24.34
N VAL A 494 28.00 -1.33 24.58
CA VAL A 494 26.56 -1.46 24.30
C VAL A 494 25.73 -0.47 25.12
N ARG A 495 26.25 0.02 26.26
CA ARG A 495 25.58 1.03 27.09
C ARG A 495 25.59 2.43 26.51
N LYS A 496 26.37 2.67 25.44
CA LYS A 496 26.23 3.88 24.62
C LYS A 496 24.98 3.86 23.74
N CYS A 497 24.28 2.72 23.63
CA CYS A 497 23.00 2.56 22.95
C CYS A 497 23.01 2.99 21.46
N THR A 498 24.18 2.98 20.82
CA THR A 498 24.38 3.47 19.44
C THR A 498 24.53 2.35 18.40
N HIS A 499 24.47 1.08 18.82
CA HIS A 499 24.71 -0.06 17.93
C HIS A 499 23.62 -1.12 18.09
N CYS A 500 23.24 -1.72 16.97
CA CYS A 500 22.50 -2.97 16.86
C CYS A 500 23.51 -4.04 16.46
N ILE A 501 23.68 -5.07 17.29
CA ILE A 501 24.76 -6.04 17.13
C ILE A 501 24.16 -7.41 16.80
N ILE A 502 24.58 -7.98 15.67
CA ILE A 502 24.29 -9.37 15.31
C ILE A 502 25.24 -10.27 16.10
N ASN A 503 24.71 -11.30 16.75
CA ASN A 503 25.49 -12.19 17.61
C ASN A 503 26.34 -13.16 16.78
N GLY A 504 27.33 -13.78 17.43
CA GLY A 504 28.17 -14.80 16.82
C GLY A 504 27.35 -16.02 16.35
N VAL A 505 27.75 -16.59 15.22
CA VAL A 505 27.09 -17.77 14.64
C VAL A 505 27.00 -18.91 15.67
N PHE A 506 25.83 -19.55 15.76
CA PHE A 506 25.51 -20.63 16.72
C PHE A 506 25.49 -20.19 18.19
N ALA A 507 25.39 -18.88 18.49
CA ALA A 507 25.20 -18.44 19.87
C ALA A 507 23.95 -19.09 20.48
N PRO A 508 23.99 -19.54 21.75
CA PRO A 508 22.83 -20.11 22.44
C PRO A 508 21.84 -19.03 22.94
N HIS A 509 22.12 -17.76 22.67
CA HIS A 509 21.39 -16.59 23.14
C HIS A 509 20.69 -15.86 21.97
N GLY A 510 20.29 -14.60 22.17
CA GLY A 510 19.60 -13.82 21.13
C GLY A 510 20.45 -13.64 19.87
N ASP A 511 19.78 -13.63 18.71
CA ASP A 511 20.45 -13.48 17.41
C ASP A 511 20.92 -12.04 17.20
N VAL A 512 20.21 -11.06 17.77
CA VAL A 512 20.56 -9.63 17.73
C VAL A 512 20.28 -9.01 19.10
N PHE A 513 21.12 -8.04 19.48
CA PHE A 513 20.94 -7.30 20.73
C PHE A 513 21.42 -5.85 20.62
N LEU A 514 20.80 -4.99 21.43
CA LEU A 514 21.23 -3.61 21.65
C LEU A 514 20.86 -3.13 23.06
N GLY A 515 21.52 -2.07 23.52
CA GLY A 515 21.15 -1.35 24.74
C GLY A 515 20.06 -0.32 24.46
N LEU A 516 19.08 -0.21 25.36
CA LEU A 516 18.10 0.87 25.37
C LEU A 516 18.52 1.94 26.39
N ASP A 517 18.58 3.20 25.96
CA ASP A 517 18.87 4.34 26.84
C ASP A 517 17.66 4.57 27.76
N THR A 518 17.74 3.91 28.91
CA THR A 518 16.76 3.84 29.98
C THR A 518 17.51 3.88 31.32
N PRO A 519 16.89 4.39 32.40
CA PRO A 519 17.55 4.48 33.71
C PRO A 519 18.04 3.13 34.31
N GLY A 520 17.63 1.99 33.74
CA GLY A 520 17.95 0.65 34.24
C GLY A 520 18.96 -0.15 33.41
N GLY A 521 19.45 0.36 32.28
CA GLY A 521 20.34 -0.41 31.39
C GLY A 521 19.66 -1.68 30.86
N VAL A 522 18.46 -1.51 30.31
CA VAL A 522 17.67 -2.61 29.72
C VAL A 522 18.18 -2.91 28.30
N ASN A 523 18.11 -4.18 27.88
CA ASN A 523 18.45 -4.57 26.52
C ASN A 523 17.18 -4.82 25.68
N GLU A 524 17.27 -4.54 24.39
CA GLU A 524 16.32 -5.01 23.37
C GLU A 524 16.96 -6.18 22.63
N ILE A 525 16.34 -7.36 22.70
CA ILE A 525 16.88 -8.62 22.21
C ILE A 525 15.96 -9.17 21.15
N HIS A 526 16.52 -9.54 20.01
CA HIS A 526 15.77 -10.18 18.95
C HIS A 526 16.14 -11.65 18.81
N GLN A 527 15.12 -12.46 18.61
CA GLN A 527 15.26 -13.84 18.17
C GLN A 527 14.49 -14.04 16.89
N TYR A 528 15.14 -14.65 15.92
CA TYR A 528 14.59 -14.92 14.63
C TYR A 528 14.45 -16.44 14.46
N LYS A 529 13.33 -16.91 13.89
CA LYS A 529 13.18 -18.31 13.47
C LYS A 529 12.47 -18.46 12.13
N LEU A 530 13.09 -19.18 11.20
CA LEU A 530 12.40 -19.74 10.03
C LEU A 530 11.74 -21.05 10.45
N LEU A 531 10.40 -21.08 10.44
CA LEU A 531 9.65 -22.26 10.82
C LEU A 531 8.89 -22.79 9.60
N ASN A 532 9.01 -24.09 9.33
CA ASN A 532 8.25 -24.76 8.28
C ASN A 532 6.74 -24.62 8.55
N ILE A 533 5.92 -24.55 7.49
CA ILE A 533 4.46 -24.63 7.57
C ILE A 533 4.02 -25.81 8.45
N ASN A 534 4.70 -26.96 8.32
CA ASN A 534 4.36 -28.19 9.04
C ASN A 534 4.95 -28.29 10.47
N SER A 535 5.87 -27.41 10.87
CA SER A 535 6.44 -27.49 12.23
C SER A 535 5.42 -27.05 13.28
N THR A 536 5.38 -27.70 14.44
CA THR A 536 4.60 -27.19 15.58
C THR A 536 5.45 -26.18 16.36
N PHE A 537 4.91 -25.01 16.67
CA PHE A 537 5.55 -24.03 17.54
C PHE A 537 4.54 -23.56 18.58
N THR A 538 4.89 -23.74 19.84
CA THR A 538 3.98 -23.59 20.99
C THR A 538 4.40 -22.43 21.88
N GLN A 539 3.52 -22.03 22.81
CA GLN A 539 3.85 -21.05 23.86
C GLN A 539 5.11 -21.44 24.64
N LYS A 540 5.29 -22.74 24.91
CA LYS A 540 6.50 -23.23 25.59
C LYS A 540 7.76 -22.94 24.77
N ASN A 541 7.73 -23.20 23.46
CA ASN A 541 8.88 -22.91 22.60
C ASN A 541 9.22 -21.41 22.59
N TYR A 542 8.21 -20.55 22.55
CA TYR A 542 8.43 -19.10 22.67
C TYR A 542 9.08 -18.72 24.00
N ASN A 543 8.58 -19.26 25.11
CA ASN A 543 9.11 -18.98 26.44
C ASN A 543 10.56 -19.48 26.59
N ASP A 544 10.86 -20.70 26.09
CA ASP A 544 12.21 -21.26 26.09
C ASP A 544 13.20 -20.37 25.29
N GLU A 545 12.76 -19.85 24.13
CA GLU A 545 13.55 -18.90 23.32
C GLU A 545 13.74 -17.55 24.04
N ARG A 546 12.73 -17.07 24.78
CA ARG A 546 12.85 -15.85 25.58
C ARG A 546 13.83 -16.04 26.75
N GLU A 547 13.71 -17.13 27.50
CA GLU A 547 14.48 -17.38 28.73
C GLU A 547 15.98 -17.54 28.46
N LYS A 548 16.35 -18.15 27.33
CA LYS A 548 17.77 -18.29 26.96
C LYS A 548 18.38 -16.98 26.45
N SER A 549 17.56 -16.07 25.89
CA SER A 549 18.04 -14.89 25.16
C SER A 549 17.91 -13.59 25.96
N ALA A 550 16.91 -13.44 26.81
CA ALA A 550 16.57 -12.20 27.48
C ALA A 550 16.35 -12.39 28.99
N SER A 551 16.73 -11.38 29.78
CA SER A 551 16.36 -11.34 31.19
C SER A 551 14.86 -11.03 31.37
N LYS A 552 14.39 -10.95 32.61
CA LYS A 552 13.01 -10.52 32.90
C LYS A 552 12.78 -9.03 32.60
N ASP A 553 13.84 -8.23 32.71
CA ASP A 553 13.78 -6.77 32.59
C ASP A 553 13.95 -6.34 31.12
N ASP A 554 14.64 -7.15 30.31
CA ASP A 554 14.85 -6.97 28.87
C ASP A 554 13.55 -7.02 28.06
N TYR A 555 13.57 -6.31 26.92
CA TYR A 555 12.52 -6.43 25.92
C TYR A 555 12.90 -7.47 24.86
N PHE A 556 12.07 -8.50 24.71
CA PHE A 556 12.32 -9.60 23.78
C PHE A 556 11.37 -9.54 22.58
N ILE A 557 11.90 -9.45 21.35
CA ILE A 557 11.09 -9.57 20.13
C ILE A 557 11.43 -10.87 19.39
N PHE A 558 10.39 -11.63 19.07
CA PHE A 558 10.51 -12.83 18.24
C PHE A 558 10.00 -12.54 16.83
N ILE A 559 10.80 -12.78 15.79
CA ILE A 559 10.37 -12.61 14.39
C ILE A 559 10.44 -13.94 13.66
N THR A 560 9.35 -14.32 13.02
CA THR A 560 9.24 -15.59 12.30
C THR A 560 8.40 -15.48 11.04
N THR A 561 8.56 -16.44 10.13
CA THR A 561 7.74 -16.59 8.92
C THR A 561 6.47 -17.40 9.13
N LYS A 562 6.30 -17.98 10.33
CA LYS A 562 5.20 -18.90 10.59
C LYS A 562 3.85 -18.21 10.53
N ASP A 563 2.88 -18.95 10.03
CA ASP A 563 1.47 -18.60 10.02
C ASP A 563 0.72 -19.22 11.20
N ASN A 564 -0.39 -18.63 11.59
CA ASN A 564 -1.38 -19.14 12.54
C ASN A 564 -0.78 -19.46 13.92
N LEU A 565 0.06 -18.56 14.43
CA LEU A 565 0.60 -18.67 15.77
C LEU A 565 -0.40 -18.14 16.81
N ASN A 566 -0.78 -18.99 17.76
CA ASN A 566 -1.52 -18.58 18.95
C ASN A 566 -0.55 -18.45 20.14
N ILE A 567 0.23 -17.36 20.14
CA ILE A 567 1.21 -17.05 21.18
C ILE A 567 0.75 -15.79 21.90
N GLU A 568 0.73 -15.83 23.22
CA GLU A 568 0.57 -14.66 24.08
C GLU A 568 1.95 -14.25 24.62
N PRO A 569 2.54 -13.16 24.11
CA PRO A 569 3.84 -12.71 24.60
C PRO A 569 3.79 -12.42 26.11
N PRO A 570 4.75 -12.90 26.91
CA PRO A 570 4.92 -12.48 28.30
C PRO A 570 5.25 -10.98 28.40
N GLN A 571 5.31 -10.46 29.63
CA GLN A 571 5.67 -9.07 29.88
C GLN A 571 7.04 -8.72 29.25
N ASN A 572 7.12 -7.52 28.68
CA ASN A 572 8.26 -7.00 27.93
C ASN A 572 8.66 -7.92 26.78
N SER A 573 7.67 -8.35 26.00
CA SER A 573 7.93 -9.22 24.86
C SER A 573 6.96 -8.98 23.72
N GLY A 574 7.35 -9.37 22.52
CA GLY A 574 6.50 -9.29 21.35
C GLY A 574 6.81 -10.33 20.29
N ILE A 575 5.93 -10.41 19.30
CA ILE A 575 6.06 -11.32 18.17
C ILE A 575 5.62 -10.68 16.85
N VAL A 576 6.44 -10.88 15.83
CA VAL A 576 6.14 -10.61 14.42
C VAL A 576 6.11 -11.94 13.68
N TYR A 577 5.01 -12.20 13.00
CA TYR A 577 4.72 -13.44 12.31
C TYR A 577 3.84 -13.14 11.09
N LYS A 578 3.45 -14.15 10.31
CA LYS A 578 2.86 -13.90 8.98
C LYS A 578 1.60 -13.02 9.00
N GLN A 579 0.75 -13.15 10.01
CA GLN A 579 -0.50 -12.36 10.17
C GLN A 579 -0.26 -10.86 10.26
N ASN A 580 0.81 -10.43 10.92
CA ASN A 580 1.03 -9.04 11.29
C ASN A 580 2.27 -8.44 10.60
N ARG A 581 2.85 -9.19 9.66
CA ARG A 581 4.05 -8.80 8.93
C ARG A 581 3.85 -7.53 8.09
N ASP A 582 2.71 -7.40 7.41
CA ASP A 582 2.45 -6.29 6.50
C ASP A 582 2.30 -5.01 7.32
N ALA A 583 1.69 -5.11 8.50
CA ALA A 583 1.61 -4.01 9.46
C ALA A 583 2.97 -3.61 10.04
N TYR A 584 3.86 -4.57 10.33
CA TYR A 584 5.17 -4.28 10.95
C TYR A 584 6.25 -3.80 9.97
N PHE A 585 6.35 -4.46 8.81
CA PHE A 585 7.36 -4.16 7.79
C PHE A 585 6.89 -3.11 6.77
N GLY A 586 5.58 -2.89 6.65
CA GLY A 586 5.01 -1.92 5.72
C GLY A 586 5.51 -2.14 4.29
N PRO A 587 6.12 -1.12 3.64
CA PRO A 587 6.63 -1.23 2.27
C PRO A 587 7.67 -2.35 2.07
N PHE A 588 8.33 -2.81 3.14
CA PHE A 588 9.34 -3.87 3.07
C PHE A 588 8.77 -5.29 3.23
N ALA A 589 7.46 -5.45 3.41
CA ALA A 589 6.86 -6.75 3.73
C ALA A 589 7.15 -7.84 2.69
N GLY A 590 7.10 -7.51 1.39
CA GLY A 590 7.47 -8.44 0.32
C GLY A 590 8.92 -8.89 0.40
N ARG A 591 9.83 -7.92 0.59
CA ARG A 591 11.27 -8.13 0.72
C ARG A 591 11.61 -8.98 1.93
N ALA A 592 11.06 -8.68 3.10
CA ALA A 592 11.36 -9.38 4.36
C ALA A 592 11.22 -10.90 4.26
N PHE A 593 10.25 -11.41 3.49
CA PHE A 593 9.91 -12.83 3.47
C PHE A 593 10.31 -13.58 2.20
N ILE A 594 10.57 -12.91 1.08
CA ILE A 594 11.13 -13.58 -0.10
C ILE A 594 12.49 -14.22 0.25
N PHE A 595 13.32 -13.53 1.03
CA PHE A 595 14.57 -14.07 1.56
C PHE A 595 14.40 -15.32 2.43
N ALA A 596 13.25 -15.46 3.07
CA ALA A 596 13.02 -16.49 4.08
C ALA A 596 12.35 -17.76 3.51
N VAL A 597 11.67 -17.67 2.36
CA VAL A 597 10.81 -18.75 1.83
C VAL A 597 11.43 -19.53 0.67
N GLU A 598 12.20 -18.91 -0.22
CA GLU A 598 12.62 -19.55 -1.48
C GLU A 598 13.90 -20.39 -1.36
N GLY A 599 14.71 -20.16 -0.33
CA GLY A 599 15.98 -20.86 -0.13
C GLY A 599 17.00 -20.64 -1.26
N PRO A 600 18.22 -21.21 -1.16
CA PRO A 600 19.29 -21.04 -2.15
C PRO A 600 18.83 -21.28 -3.60
N PRO A 601 19.19 -20.42 -4.58
CA PRO A 601 18.91 -20.70 -5.97
C PRO A 601 19.60 -22.00 -6.40
N ASN A 602 18.94 -22.75 -7.28
CA ASN A 602 19.54 -23.93 -7.87
C ASN A 602 20.53 -23.52 -8.97
N ILE A 603 21.81 -23.82 -8.77
CA ILE A 603 22.87 -23.42 -9.71
C ILE A 603 22.67 -24.00 -11.13
N ASN A 604 21.94 -25.10 -11.26
CA ASN A 604 21.71 -25.81 -12.51
C ASN A 604 20.50 -25.30 -13.29
N THR A 605 19.49 -24.74 -12.61
CA THR A 605 18.23 -24.34 -13.25
C THR A 605 17.95 -22.85 -13.16
N ALA A 606 18.57 -22.15 -12.21
CA ALA A 606 18.35 -20.72 -12.01
C ALA A 606 18.67 -19.90 -13.27
N GLY A 607 17.83 -18.92 -13.55
CA GLY A 607 18.06 -17.91 -14.58
C GLY A 607 19.18 -16.93 -14.20
N ARG A 608 19.66 -16.14 -15.15
CA ARG A 608 20.75 -15.17 -14.91
C ARG A 608 20.42 -14.19 -13.78
N ALA A 609 19.22 -13.63 -13.78
CA ALA A 609 18.74 -12.74 -12.74
C ALA A 609 18.78 -13.38 -11.34
N GLN A 610 18.37 -14.65 -11.21
CA GLN A 610 18.40 -15.40 -9.95
C GLN A 610 19.82 -15.70 -9.47
N LEU A 611 20.76 -15.93 -10.40
CA LEU A 611 22.17 -16.12 -10.07
C LEU A 611 22.83 -14.82 -9.64
N GLU A 612 22.50 -13.71 -10.28
CA GLU A 612 23.09 -12.39 -9.99
C GLU A 612 22.70 -11.84 -8.61
N LEU A 613 21.58 -12.31 -8.04
CA LEU A 613 21.23 -12.05 -6.65
C LEU A 613 22.31 -12.54 -5.67
N VAL A 614 23.00 -13.63 -5.98
CA VAL A 614 23.98 -14.22 -5.07
C VAL A 614 25.19 -13.29 -4.97
N SER A 615 25.47 -12.78 -3.77
CA SER A 615 26.65 -11.94 -3.48
C SER A 615 27.89 -12.42 -4.19
N GLN A 616 28.67 -11.48 -4.72
CA GLN A 616 29.87 -11.74 -5.50
C GLN A 616 29.63 -12.56 -6.78
N VAL A 617 28.39 -12.72 -7.25
CA VAL A 617 28.07 -13.34 -8.54
C VAL A 617 27.52 -12.25 -9.45
N GLY A 618 28.37 -11.33 -9.92
CA GLY A 618 27.96 -10.38 -10.95
C GLY A 618 27.77 -11.05 -12.32
N LYS A 619 27.36 -10.27 -13.32
CA LYS A 619 27.13 -10.69 -14.71
C LYS A 619 28.09 -11.74 -15.25
N ILE A 620 29.39 -11.48 -15.14
CA ILE A 620 30.44 -12.36 -15.67
C ILE A 620 30.39 -13.76 -15.00
N ARG A 621 30.20 -13.81 -13.68
CA ARG A 621 30.16 -15.08 -12.95
C ARG A 621 28.84 -15.82 -13.18
N ALA A 622 27.72 -15.11 -13.30
CA ALA A 622 26.45 -15.70 -13.66
C ALA A 622 26.50 -16.35 -15.06
N GLU A 623 27.08 -15.67 -16.05
CA GLU A 623 27.31 -16.22 -17.39
C GLU A 623 28.23 -17.46 -17.36
N GLN A 624 29.29 -17.43 -16.54
CA GLN A 624 30.16 -18.59 -16.33
C GLN A 624 29.43 -19.80 -15.72
N ILE A 625 28.48 -19.57 -14.82
CA ILE A 625 27.63 -20.62 -14.25
C ILE A 625 26.73 -21.21 -15.34
N ILE A 626 26.01 -20.35 -16.07
CA ILE A 626 25.04 -20.75 -17.10
C ILE A 626 25.70 -21.56 -18.21
N THR A 627 26.90 -21.16 -18.63
CA THR A 627 27.63 -21.83 -19.72
C THR A 627 28.26 -23.17 -19.32
N LYS A 628 28.46 -23.41 -18.01
CA LYS A 628 29.20 -24.59 -17.52
C LYS A 628 28.35 -25.58 -16.71
N ARG A 629 27.09 -25.25 -16.43
CA ARG A 629 26.11 -26.17 -15.83
C ARG A 629 25.79 -27.34 -16.79
N PRO A 630 25.37 -28.52 -16.30
CA PRO A 630 25.05 -28.82 -14.90
C PRO A 630 26.30 -29.12 -14.04
N PHE A 631 26.12 -28.94 -12.74
CA PHE A 631 27.08 -29.20 -11.67
C PHE A 631 26.49 -30.21 -10.69
N ASN A 632 27.26 -31.26 -10.39
CA ASN A 632 26.79 -32.32 -9.49
C ASN A 632 26.93 -31.94 -8.01
N ASN A 633 27.91 -31.11 -7.67
CA ASN A 633 28.18 -30.65 -6.31
C ASN A 633 29.14 -29.44 -6.32
N ILE A 634 29.42 -28.89 -5.15
CA ILE A 634 30.32 -27.75 -4.97
C ILE A 634 31.69 -27.98 -5.59
N GLN A 635 32.26 -29.19 -5.46
CA GLN A 635 33.59 -29.48 -5.99
C GLN A 635 33.61 -29.49 -7.53
N ASP A 636 32.58 -30.07 -8.15
CA ASP A 636 32.40 -30.05 -9.60
C ASP A 636 32.24 -28.62 -10.13
N ALA A 637 31.42 -27.79 -9.46
CA ALA A 637 31.31 -26.39 -9.80
C ALA A 637 32.62 -25.62 -9.62
N MET A 638 33.39 -25.88 -8.56
CA MET A 638 34.70 -25.25 -8.37
C MET A 638 35.63 -25.55 -9.54
N ILE A 639 35.71 -26.82 -9.96
CA ILE A 639 36.59 -27.26 -11.06
C ILE A 639 36.16 -26.64 -12.38
N LYS A 640 34.87 -26.70 -12.70
CA LYS A 640 34.36 -26.17 -13.97
C LYS A 640 34.45 -24.65 -14.04
N THR A 641 34.03 -23.94 -12.99
CA THR A 641 33.90 -22.47 -13.01
C THR A 641 35.15 -21.73 -12.54
N GLY A 642 36.01 -22.34 -11.73
CA GLY A 642 37.11 -21.66 -11.04
C GLY A 642 36.67 -20.79 -9.86
N MET A 643 35.39 -20.83 -9.47
CA MET A 643 34.87 -19.98 -8.40
C MET A 643 35.25 -20.48 -6.99
N PRO A 644 35.47 -19.57 -6.02
CA PRO A 644 35.75 -19.94 -4.64
C PRO A 644 34.62 -20.75 -3.98
N LYS A 645 35.01 -21.73 -3.16
CA LYS A 645 34.08 -22.55 -2.36
C LYS A 645 33.09 -21.73 -1.52
N LYS A 646 33.53 -20.58 -0.99
CA LYS A 646 32.68 -19.67 -0.17
C LYS A 646 31.49 -19.12 -0.97
N ILE A 647 31.64 -18.92 -2.28
CA ILE A 647 30.57 -18.46 -3.18
C ILE A 647 29.65 -19.63 -3.51
N LEU A 648 30.24 -20.75 -3.90
CA LEU A 648 29.51 -21.93 -4.37
C LEU A 648 28.66 -22.63 -3.29
N LYS A 649 29.02 -22.48 -2.01
CA LYS A 649 28.20 -22.93 -0.87
C LYS A 649 26.81 -22.28 -0.78
N ARG A 650 26.57 -21.20 -1.53
CA ARG A 650 25.32 -20.41 -1.50
C ARG A 650 24.27 -20.91 -2.48
N PHE A 651 24.55 -22.00 -3.20
CA PHE A 651 23.63 -22.61 -4.15
C PHE A 651 23.24 -24.02 -3.71
N LYS A 652 22.06 -24.46 -4.16
CA LYS A 652 21.72 -25.89 -4.20
C LYS A 652 22.09 -26.50 -5.55
N TYR A 653 22.38 -27.80 -5.55
CA TYR A 653 22.97 -28.54 -6.68
C TYR A 653 22.03 -29.61 -7.26
N GLU A 654 20.76 -29.57 -6.85
CA GLU A 654 19.73 -30.56 -7.20
C GLU A 654 19.41 -30.61 -8.69
#